data_AF-A0A1I3DH69-F1
#
_entry.id   AF-A0A1I3DH69-F1
#
_cell.length_a   1.000
_cell.length_b   1.000
_cell.length_c   1.000
_cell.angle_alpha   90.00
_cell.angle_beta   90.00
_cell.angle_gamma   90.00
#
_symmetry.space_group_name_H-M   'P 1'
#
loop_
_entity.id
_entity.type
_entity.pdbx_description
1 polymer ?
#
loop_
_entity_poly.entity_id
_entity_poly.type
_entity_poly.pdbx_seq_one_letter_code
_entity_poly.pdbx_strand_id
1 'polypeptide(L)'
;MEPINIEKGKKLINAGNAVDCLYVVMSGTVRQDWKGKQLLLGPGTVAGLSDALNHEYDADYTAAEDCTVIKCTYKGMADFDRIFKEQPVYIFGFAKGSFRQCRDVFKIYDDLKKKVDDFTDYCRGINGEYRKQCRAVGMTPGEIPMLEEMEPLELKNGILDWEHDYIDSLNSVDNKEIESIYGKRTEIVNGVIGISCGYMARAMECSETMGFYLEEFAPVLLSSDENDLFDQIFKLRIYAAERGADQTSIIKLMKMLYKFISSSGLYDSALVKQRWSEYDSHDFEATAAAFDEAKMQKQAEFTQTFEHICEFAEIDEDKTAEYKQQIAEYLALSDREGKDDNERKVRKKAVDLFYEIYQKTFFRALEFEAYGGELDTIINMFLNFGYIDYDAIGDEYTNELADIMDRLPSLCESDHLFTIYTWLRAVYAGKREPSRNELDLDYRGFVLEERKSGNISEADMPQWMADQEQKVKFEMNNFFVSANRTTSGKMTSFCPVLTKEDFGMEPSRMLLTNAKLKEAMEKIESVDYQIFLREGFYTDMDANVKSEPYLKRVEPDIILLPNCGMRAMMWQECGGIKVDSPGRFVFPMFTFDDLDKMMIYCCGAFRWEICRKEQGSRWNDIGSDCLTSDFYDYFTFYRKNKELSAENKEKVKSLLKSSRNNMREAFTKQYTIWINFEAQGSIRLNKPERNILNKHCTFSKAYRTKVANHPMYEQLISRHEIKCSQALNHLKTIIDRVEKNEGVVPDEVKQGMEYLKM
;
A
#
# COMPACT_ATOMS: atom_id res chain seq x y z
N MET A 1 -45.00 27.76 -45.11
CA MET A 1 -44.55 26.43 -44.65
C MET A 1 -45.24 25.38 -45.52
N GLU A 2 -44.50 24.65 -46.35
CA GLU A 2 -45.04 23.62 -47.24
C GLU A 2 -44.50 22.23 -46.85
N PRO A 3 -45.28 21.14 -47.03
CA PRO A 3 -44.80 19.78 -46.79
C PRO A 3 -43.68 19.37 -47.74
N ILE A 4 -42.65 18.73 -47.20
CA ILE A 4 -41.48 18.21 -47.93
C ILE A 4 -41.43 16.69 -47.74
N ASN A 5 -41.29 15.95 -48.83
CA ASN A 5 -41.07 14.50 -48.76
C ASN A 5 -39.57 14.20 -48.69
N ILE A 6 -39.19 13.38 -47.72
CA ILE A 6 -37.82 12.95 -47.46
C ILE A 6 -37.77 11.43 -47.60
N GLU A 7 -36.94 10.95 -48.53
CA GLU A 7 -36.71 9.52 -48.74
C GLU A 7 -35.93 8.91 -47.56
N LYS A 8 -36.19 7.64 -47.27
CA LYS A 8 -35.46 6.85 -46.29
C LYS A 8 -33.94 7.00 -46.45
N GLY A 9 -33.25 7.21 -45.33
CA GLY A 9 -31.79 7.32 -45.25
C GLY A 9 -31.25 8.72 -45.49
N LYS A 10 -32.07 9.70 -45.92
CA LYS A 10 -31.62 11.09 -46.05
C LYS A 10 -31.55 11.78 -44.68
N LYS A 11 -30.46 12.53 -44.46
CA LYS A 11 -30.27 13.37 -43.28
C LYS A 11 -31.04 14.69 -43.41
N LEU A 12 -31.74 15.08 -42.35
CA LEU A 12 -32.47 16.34 -42.22
C LEU A 12 -31.64 17.40 -41.51
N ILE A 13 -30.93 16.99 -40.46
CA ILE A 13 -30.07 17.82 -39.60
C ILE A 13 -28.78 17.04 -39.38
N ASN A 14 -27.64 17.75 -39.39
CA ASN A 14 -26.36 17.19 -39.00
C ASN A 14 -25.91 17.79 -37.66
N ALA A 15 -25.36 16.95 -36.79
CA ALA A 15 -24.70 17.42 -35.58
C ALA A 15 -23.55 18.39 -35.91
N GLY A 16 -23.38 19.45 -35.10
CA GLY A 16 -22.40 20.52 -35.29
C GLY A 16 -22.81 21.63 -36.28
N ASN A 17 -23.94 21.49 -36.98
CA ASN A 17 -24.49 22.61 -37.75
C ASN A 17 -25.19 23.61 -36.81
N ALA A 18 -25.18 24.89 -37.18
CA ALA A 18 -25.94 25.91 -36.46
C ALA A 18 -27.44 25.61 -36.47
N VAL A 19 -28.10 25.82 -35.33
CA VAL A 19 -29.55 25.65 -35.21
C VAL A 19 -30.27 26.73 -36.02
N ASP A 20 -30.82 26.35 -37.19
CA ASP A 20 -31.43 27.27 -38.16
C ASP A 20 -32.87 26.89 -38.56
N CYS A 21 -33.31 25.69 -38.22
CA CYS A 21 -34.65 25.20 -38.50
C CYS A 21 -35.13 24.08 -37.59
N LEU A 22 -36.44 23.83 -37.60
CA LEU A 22 -37.09 22.69 -36.96
C LEU A 22 -37.93 21.96 -38.02
N TYR A 23 -38.07 20.64 -37.89
CA TYR A 23 -38.86 19.84 -38.83
C TYR A 23 -39.99 19.12 -38.11
N VAL A 24 -41.24 19.52 -38.37
CA VAL A 24 -42.42 18.83 -37.84
C VAL A 24 -42.67 17.57 -38.65
N VAL A 25 -42.75 16.42 -37.99
CA VAL A 25 -43.01 15.13 -38.65
C VAL A 25 -44.52 14.96 -38.86
N MET A 26 -44.97 14.88 -40.10
CA MET A 26 -46.39 14.71 -40.45
C MET A 26 -46.76 13.26 -40.73
N SER A 27 -45.86 12.52 -41.38
CA SER A 27 -45.96 11.08 -41.64
C SER A 27 -44.56 10.48 -41.72
N GLY A 28 -44.45 9.18 -41.46
CA GLY A 28 -43.17 8.47 -41.37
C GLY A 28 -42.48 8.67 -40.02
N THR A 29 -41.20 8.27 -39.96
CA THR A 29 -40.38 8.26 -38.74
C THR A 29 -39.00 8.83 -39.01
N VAL A 30 -38.60 9.82 -38.23
CA VAL A 30 -37.23 10.37 -38.20
C VAL A 30 -36.48 9.75 -37.01
N ARG A 31 -35.26 9.29 -37.22
CA ARG A 31 -34.37 8.83 -36.15
C ARG A 31 -33.46 9.96 -35.74
N GLN A 32 -33.48 10.28 -34.45
CA GLN A 32 -32.51 11.12 -33.79
C GLN A 32 -31.38 10.23 -33.23
N ASP A 33 -30.13 10.55 -33.58
CA ASP A 33 -28.94 9.86 -33.12
C ASP A 33 -28.04 10.87 -32.37
N TRP A 34 -27.75 10.62 -31.08
CA TRP A 34 -26.78 11.41 -30.31
C TRP A 34 -25.90 10.49 -29.47
N LYS A 35 -24.58 10.60 -29.60
CA LYS A 35 -23.59 9.86 -28.78
C LYS A 35 -23.93 8.35 -28.59
N GLY A 36 -24.33 7.69 -29.68
CA GLY A 36 -24.70 6.27 -29.69
C GLY A 36 -26.08 5.91 -29.12
N LYS A 37 -26.88 6.91 -28.70
CA LYS A 37 -28.28 6.76 -28.30
C LYS A 37 -29.21 7.11 -29.47
N GLN A 38 -30.40 6.49 -29.47
CA GLN A 38 -31.37 6.64 -30.56
C GLN A 38 -32.76 6.93 -30.02
N LEU A 39 -33.45 7.87 -30.65
CA LEU A 39 -34.86 8.17 -30.42
C LEU A 39 -35.62 8.20 -31.75
N LEU A 40 -36.79 7.55 -31.79
CA LEU A 40 -37.66 7.53 -32.97
C LEU A 40 -38.75 8.58 -32.85
N LEU A 41 -38.73 9.53 -33.79
CA LEU A 41 -39.61 10.67 -33.88
C LEU A 41 -40.68 10.40 -34.94
N GLY A 42 -41.86 9.96 -34.50
CA GLY A 42 -43.02 9.70 -35.35
C GLY A 42 -43.92 10.93 -35.57
N PRO A 43 -45.10 10.77 -36.18
CA PRO A 43 -46.01 11.87 -36.48
C PRO A 43 -46.39 12.71 -35.24
N GLY A 44 -46.32 14.03 -35.38
CA GLY A 44 -46.59 15.00 -34.32
C GLY A 44 -45.38 15.32 -33.42
N THR A 45 -44.19 14.80 -33.73
CA THR A 45 -42.93 15.19 -33.09
C THR A 45 -42.17 16.20 -33.95
N VAL A 46 -41.10 16.77 -33.42
CA VAL A 46 -40.35 17.88 -34.02
C VAL A 46 -38.85 17.55 -33.98
N ALA A 47 -38.26 17.25 -35.13
CA ALA A 47 -36.82 17.07 -35.24
C ALA A 47 -36.09 18.42 -35.07
N GLY A 48 -35.02 18.41 -34.28
CA GLY A 48 -34.27 19.59 -33.84
C GLY A 48 -34.76 20.21 -32.53
N LEU A 49 -35.83 19.67 -31.91
CA LEU A 49 -36.45 20.29 -30.74
C LEU A 49 -35.60 20.17 -29.47
N SER A 50 -34.91 19.06 -29.24
CA SER A 50 -34.02 18.90 -28.07
C SER A 50 -32.84 19.87 -28.10
N ASP A 51 -32.41 20.25 -29.30
CA ASP A 51 -31.28 21.16 -29.54
C ASP A 51 -31.75 22.63 -29.68
N ALA A 52 -33.04 22.92 -29.54
CA ALA A 52 -33.61 24.23 -29.87
C ALA A 52 -33.14 25.38 -28.95
N LEU A 53 -32.50 25.06 -27.82
CA LEU A 53 -31.88 26.03 -26.92
C LEU A 53 -30.36 26.16 -27.13
N ASN A 54 -29.79 25.33 -28.00
CA ASN A 54 -28.36 25.28 -28.27
C ASN A 54 -28.00 26.21 -29.44
N HIS A 55 -26.70 26.50 -29.58
CA HIS A 55 -26.18 27.22 -30.74
C HIS A 55 -26.03 26.30 -31.97
N GLU A 56 -25.69 25.04 -31.74
CA GLU A 56 -25.49 24.00 -32.74
C GLU A 56 -26.31 22.76 -32.37
N TYR A 57 -26.64 21.93 -33.35
CA TYR A 57 -27.32 20.65 -33.10
C TYR A 57 -26.35 19.64 -32.48
N ASP A 58 -26.73 19.00 -31.38
CA ASP A 58 -25.92 17.93 -30.75
C ASP A 58 -26.25 16.54 -31.33
N ALA A 59 -27.38 16.43 -32.04
CA ALA A 59 -27.87 15.19 -32.62
C ALA A 59 -27.97 15.23 -34.16
N ASP A 60 -27.71 14.08 -34.78
CA ASP A 60 -28.04 13.82 -36.18
C ASP A 60 -29.52 13.43 -36.30
N TYR A 61 -30.19 13.87 -37.36
CA TYR A 61 -31.58 13.48 -37.64
C TYR A 61 -31.69 12.90 -39.05
N THR A 62 -32.08 11.64 -39.15
CA THR A 62 -32.14 10.89 -40.42
C THR A 62 -33.52 10.27 -40.62
N ALA A 63 -34.06 10.32 -41.83
CA ALA A 63 -35.31 9.63 -42.14
C ALA A 63 -35.14 8.10 -42.02
N ALA A 64 -35.85 7.45 -41.09
CA ALA A 64 -35.78 6.00 -40.90
C ALA A 64 -36.65 5.23 -41.93
N GLU A 65 -37.68 5.90 -42.44
CA GLU A 65 -38.54 5.50 -43.54
C GLU A 65 -38.89 6.74 -44.38
N ASP A 66 -39.66 6.60 -45.45
CA ASP A 66 -40.09 7.77 -46.22
C ASP A 66 -41.00 8.66 -45.35
N CYS A 67 -40.62 9.93 -45.19
CA CYS A 67 -41.29 10.87 -44.29
C CYS A 67 -41.83 12.08 -45.03
N THR A 68 -42.96 12.61 -44.58
CA THR A 68 -43.38 13.98 -44.92
C THR A 68 -43.12 14.87 -43.72
N VAL A 69 -42.30 15.91 -43.89
CA VAL A 69 -41.95 16.87 -42.84
C VAL A 69 -42.27 18.30 -43.25
N ILE A 70 -42.43 19.18 -42.27
CA ILE A 70 -42.62 20.62 -42.49
C ILE A 70 -41.44 21.36 -41.90
N LYS A 71 -40.70 22.08 -42.76
CA LYS A 71 -39.57 22.90 -42.34
C LYS A 71 -40.04 24.25 -41.80
N CYS A 72 -39.68 24.54 -40.55
CA CYS A 72 -39.90 25.81 -39.86
C CYS A 72 -38.54 26.50 -39.68
N THR A 73 -38.37 27.73 -40.16
CA THR A 73 -37.16 28.52 -39.85
C THR A 73 -37.16 28.89 -38.38
N TYR A 74 -36.03 28.65 -37.70
CA TYR A 74 -35.92 28.83 -36.25
C TYR A 74 -34.49 29.20 -35.86
N LYS A 75 -34.31 30.28 -35.09
CA LYS A 75 -33.02 30.71 -34.52
C LYS A 75 -33.06 30.89 -33.01
N GLY A 76 -34.24 30.79 -32.40
CA GLY A 76 -34.42 30.90 -30.96
C GLY A 76 -35.89 31.00 -30.56
N MET A 77 -36.15 30.96 -29.26
CA MET A 77 -37.50 30.85 -28.70
C MET A 77 -38.52 31.89 -29.21
N ALA A 78 -38.05 33.10 -29.56
CA ALA A 78 -38.92 34.16 -30.10
C ALA A 78 -39.54 33.82 -31.47
N ASP A 79 -38.93 32.91 -32.23
CA ASP A 79 -39.43 32.51 -33.55
C ASP A 79 -40.66 31.61 -33.47
N PHE A 80 -40.97 31.00 -32.32
CA PHE A 80 -42.21 30.24 -32.14
C PHE A 80 -43.45 31.11 -32.32
N ASP A 81 -43.42 32.37 -31.86
CA ASP A 81 -44.53 33.32 -32.09
C ASP A 81 -44.77 33.58 -33.57
N ARG A 82 -43.70 33.63 -34.37
CA ARG A 82 -43.80 33.78 -35.83
C ARG A 82 -44.39 32.52 -36.45
N ILE A 83 -43.90 31.35 -36.06
CA ILE A 83 -44.39 30.05 -36.56
C ILE A 83 -45.89 29.91 -36.28
N PHE A 84 -46.33 30.24 -35.06
CA PHE A 84 -47.73 30.12 -34.65
C PHE A 84 -48.64 31.19 -35.25
N LYS A 85 -48.15 32.40 -35.51
CA LYS A 85 -48.92 33.42 -36.26
C LYS A 85 -49.13 33.02 -37.72
N GLU A 86 -48.12 32.46 -38.36
CA GLU A 86 -48.21 31.99 -39.75
C GLU A 86 -49.10 30.75 -39.87
N GLN A 87 -49.08 29.85 -38.88
CA GLN A 87 -49.86 28.60 -38.86
C GLN A 87 -50.36 28.24 -37.44
N PRO A 88 -51.51 28.79 -37.00
CA PRO A 88 -52.04 28.56 -35.64
C PRO A 88 -52.33 27.08 -35.30
N VAL A 89 -52.57 26.25 -36.31
CA VAL A 89 -52.81 24.81 -36.15
C VAL A 89 -51.62 24.06 -35.52
N TYR A 90 -50.41 24.63 -35.60
CA TYR A 90 -49.20 24.01 -35.04
C TYR A 90 -49.01 24.26 -33.55
N ILE A 91 -49.75 25.18 -32.93
CA ILE A 91 -49.65 25.48 -31.49
C ILE A 91 -49.86 24.20 -30.66
N PHE A 92 -50.96 23.48 -30.93
CA PHE A 92 -51.27 22.22 -30.28
C PHE A 92 -50.23 21.13 -30.58
N GLY A 93 -49.81 21.04 -31.85
CA GLY A 93 -48.83 20.04 -32.31
C GLY A 93 -47.47 20.19 -31.64
N PHE A 94 -46.94 21.42 -31.54
CA PHE A 94 -45.66 21.67 -30.88
C PHE A 94 -45.73 21.46 -29.37
N ALA A 95 -46.79 21.94 -28.70
CA ALA A 95 -46.95 21.71 -27.26
C ALA A 95 -47.00 20.21 -26.95
N LYS A 96 -47.86 19.47 -27.66
CA LYS A 96 -48.00 18.03 -27.45
C LYS A 96 -46.75 17.25 -27.87
N GLY A 97 -46.13 17.65 -28.97
CA GLY A 97 -44.88 17.08 -29.44
C GLY A 97 -43.74 17.28 -28.44
N SER A 98 -43.67 18.41 -27.73
CA SER A 98 -42.56 18.73 -26.82
C SER A 98 -42.59 17.88 -25.56
N PHE A 99 -43.72 17.81 -24.84
CA PHE A 99 -43.76 17.00 -23.62
C PHE A 99 -43.76 15.50 -23.90
N ARG A 100 -44.27 15.06 -25.08
CA ARG A 100 -44.16 13.66 -25.50
C ARG A 100 -42.71 13.26 -25.75
N GLN A 101 -41.98 14.07 -26.51
CA GLN A 101 -40.55 13.84 -26.76
C GLN A 101 -39.75 13.92 -25.46
N CYS A 102 -40.06 14.87 -24.58
CA CYS A 102 -39.42 14.99 -23.27
C CYS A 102 -39.57 13.71 -22.44
N ARG A 103 -40.77 13.13 -22.38
CA ARG A 103 -41.02 11.85 -21.70
C ARG A 103 -40.21 10.71 -22.33
N ASP A 104 -40.14 10.66 -23.66
CA ASP A 104 -39.42 9.60 -24.35
C ASP A 104 -37.89 9.73 -24.16
N VAL A 105 -37.35 10.94 -24.02
CA VAL A 105 -35.96 11.20 -23.59
C VAL A 105 -35.74 10.82 -22.11
N PHE A 106 -36.68 11.13 -21.22
CA PHE A 106 -36.62 10.74 -19.81
C PHE A 106 -36.52 9.23 -19.63
N LYS A 107 -37.25 8.44 -20.43
CA LYS A 107 -37.12 6.98 -20.41
C LYS A 107 -35.70 6.50 -20.73
N ILE A 108 -35.04 7.12 -21.70
CA ILE A 108 -33.66 6.78 -22.08
C ILE A 108 -32.70 7.14 -20.93
N TYR A 109 -32.92 8.29 -20.29
CA TYR A 109 -32.19 8.70 -19.10
C TYR A 109 -32.40 7.70 -17.94
N ASP A 110 -33.64 7.29 -17.65
CA ASP A 110 -33.97 6.35 -16.57
C ASP A 110 -33.38 4.96 -16.82
N ASP A 111 -33.50 4.45 -18.05
CA ASP A 111 -32.94 3.16 -18.45
C ASP A 111 -31.41 3.15 -18.27
N LEU A 112 -30.74 4.26 -18.60
CA LEU A 112 -29.30 4.37 -18.44
C LEU A 112 -28.87 4.55 -16.98
N LYS A 113 -29.62 5.34 -16.21
CA LYS A 113 -29.40 5.49 -14.76
C LYS A 113 -29.50 4.14 -14.05
N LYS A 114 -30.57 3.39 -14.35
CA LYS A 114 -30.72 2.02 -13.85
C LYS A 114 -29.57 1.12 -14.28
N LYS A 115 -29.08 1.26 -15.51
CA LYS A 115 -27.94 0.48 -16.01
C LYS A 115 -26.65 0.78 -15.25
N VAL A 116 -26.40 2.04 -14.87
CA VAL A 116 -25.27 2.45 -14.01
C VAL A 116 -25.41 1.84 -12.62
N ASP A 117 -26.59 1.94 -12.01
CA ASP A 117 -26.87 1.39 -10.69
C ASP A 117 -26.68 -0.15 -10.69
N ASP A 118 -27.31 -0.85 -11.64
CA ASP A 118 -27.18 -2.31 -11.79
C ASP A 118 -25.72 -2.73 -12.02
N PHE A 119 -24.94 -1.96 -12.79
CA PHE A 119 -23.52 -2.24 -13.05
C PHE A 119 -22.66 -2.07 -11.80
N THR A 120 -22.79 -0.95 -11.10
CA THR A 120 -21.98 -0.66 -9.91
C THR A 120 -22.27 -1.63 -8.76
N ASP A 121 -23.55 -1.95 -8.54
CA ASP A 121 -23.97 -2.96 -7.56
C ASP A 121 -23.45 -4.35 -7.94
N TYR A 122 -23.50 -4.70 -9.22
CA TYR A 122 -22.96 -5.95 -9.70
C TYR A 122 -21.46 -6.06 -9.42
N CYS A 123 -20.67 -5.07 -9.85
CA CYS A 123 -19.21 -5.02 -9.64
C CYS A 123 -18.82 -5.24 -8.17
N ARG A 124 -19.48 -4.54 -7.24
CA ARG A 124 -19.24 -4.71 -5.80
C ARG A 124 -19.63 -6.09 -5.30
N GLY A 125 -20.80 -6.60 -5.71
CA GLY A 125 -21.31 -7.91 -5.32
C GLY A 125 -20.41 -9.06 -5.79
N ILE A 126 -20.02 -9.05 -7.07
CA ILE A 126 -19.19 -10.11 -7.65
C ILE A 126 -17.77 -10.12 -7.06
N ASN A 127 -17.18 -8.96 -6.81
CA ASN A 127 -15.88 -8.84 -6.13
C ASN A 127 -15.94 -9.33 -4.67
N GLY A 128 -17.03 -9.04 -3.96
CA GLY A 128 -17.27 -9.56 -2.61
C GLY A 128 -17.29 -11.08 -2.56
N GLU A 129 -17.99 -11.73 -3.50
CA GLU A 129 -18.01 -13.19 -3.61
C GLU A 129 -16.66 -13.76 -4.09
N TYR A 130 -15.97 -13.11 -5.04
CA TYR A 130 -14.61 -13.49 -5.45
C TYR A 130 -13.65 -13.52 -4.24
N ARG A 131 -13.58 -12.44 -3.46
CA ARG A 131 -12.72 -12.36 -2.26
C ARG A 131 -13.08 -13.41 -1.22
N LYS A 132 -14.35 -13.78 -1.11
CA LYS A 132 -14.81 -14.85 -0.23
C LYS A 132 -14.35 -16.23 -0.72
N GLN A 133 -14.39 -16.50 -2.02
CA GLN A 133 -13.87 -17.74 -2.58
C GLN A 133 -12.34 -17.82 -2.45
N CYS A 134 -11.60 -16.73 -2.69
CA CYS A 134 -10.16 -16.64 -2.43
C CYS A 134 -9.82 -17.05 -0.98
N ARG A 135 -10.53 -16.49 0.01
CA ARG A 135 -10.36 -16.87 1.42
C ARG A 135 -10.68 -18.33 1.69
N ALA A 136 -11.65 -18.92 1.00
CA ALA A 136 -12.05 -20.31 1.22
C ALA A 136 -10.98 -21.30 0.74
N VAL A 137 -10.22 -20.95 -0.31
CA VAL A 137 -9.16 -21.81 -0.86
C VAL A 137 -7.74 -21.38 -0.46
N GLY A 138 -7.59 -20.30 0.33
CA GLY A 138 -6.28 -19.80 0.78
C GLY A 138 -5.51 -18.94 -0.22
N MET A 139 -6.16 -18.48 -1.31
CA MET A 139 -5.53 -17.61 -2.31
C MET A 139 -5.60 -16.14 -1.86
N THR A 140 -4.50 -15.40 -1.98
CA THR A 140 -4.51 -13.93 -1.84
C THR A 140 -5.29 -13.32 -3.01
N PRO A 141 -6.34 -12.51 -2.77
CA PRO A 141 -7.09 -11.87 -3.84
C PRO A 141 -6.21 -10.91 -4.65
N GLY A 142 -6.35 -10.93 -5.99
CA GLY A 142 -5.72 -9.95 -6.86
C GLY A 142 -6.37 -8.57 -6.73
N GLU A 143 -5.56 -7.53 -6.95
CA GLU A 143 -6.01 -6.14 -6.91
C GLU A 143 -6.48 -5.69 -8.30
N ILE A 144 -7.60 -4.97 -8.33
CA ILE A 144 -8.14 -4.32 -9.53
C ILE A 144 -8.24 -2.82 -9.19
N PRO A 145 -7.19 -2.02 -9.44
CA PRO A 145 -7.12 -0.63 -8.98
C PRO A 145 -8.34 0.21 -9.39
N MET A 146 -8.81 0.06 -10.63
CA MET A 146 -9.98 0.79 -11.13
C MET A 146 -11.28 0.49 -10.35
N LEU A 147 -11.40 -0.69 -9.72
CA LEU A 147 -12.55 -1.02 -8.89
C LEU A 147 -12.52 -0.29 -7.54
N GLU A 148 -11.33 0.03 -7.04
CA GLU A 148 -11.15 0.80 -5.79
C GLU A 148 -11.42 2.29 -6.00
N GLU A 149 -11.16 2.80 -7.21
CA GLU A 149 -11.45 4.18 -7.62
C GLU A 149 -12.93 4.41 -7.98
N MET A 150 -13.74 3.35 -8.06
CA MET A 150 -15.13 3.41 -8.50
C MET A 150 -16.08 3.97 -7.42
N GLU A 151 -16.29 5.28 -7.45
CA GLU A 151 -17.25 6.00 -6.60
C GLU A 151 -18.66 6.08 -7.24
N PRO A 152 -19.74 6.21 -6.43
CA PRO A 152 -21.08 6.45 -6.95
C PRO A 152 -21.14 7.70 -7.85
N LEU A 153 -21.77 7.58 -9.02
CA LEU A 153 -21.88 8.69 -9.96
C LEU A 153 -22.84 9.78 -9.46
N GLU A 154 -22.32 10.98 -9.20
CA GLU A 154 -23.12 12.16 -8.83
C GLU A 154 -23.46 13.01 -10.06
N LEU A 155 -24.75 13.05 -10.43
CA LEU A 155 -25.25 13.90 -11.52
C LEU A 155 -25.57 15.31 -11.01
N LYS A 156 -24.74 16.30 -11.36
CA LYS A 156 -24.91 17.72 -10.95
C LYS A 156 -26.28 18.31 -11.32
N ASN A 157 -26.84 17.87 -12.43
CA ASN A 157 -28.05 18.41 -13.05
C ASN A 157 -29.09 17.29 -13.34
N GLY A 158 -29.20 16.28 -12.48
CA GLY A 158 -30.16 15.19 -12.67
C GLY A 158 -31.62 15.67 -12.79
N ILE A 159 -32.46 14.87 -13.46
CA ILE A 159 -33.90 15.09 -13.50
C ILE A 159 -34.50 14.72 -12.14
N LEU A 160 -35.33 15.61 -11.60
CA LEU A 160 -36.01 15.46 -10.30
C LEU A 160 -37.34 14.75 -10.46
N ASP A 161 -37.78 14.04 -9.42
CA ASP A 161 -39.04 13.27 -9.43
C ASP A 161 -40.26 14.13 -9.82
N TRP A 162 -40.35 15.35 -9.31
CA TRP A 162 -41.47 16.24 -9.64
C TRP A 162 -41.45 16.70 -11.11
N GLU A 163 -40.28 16.70 -11.76
CA GLU A 163 -40.14 17.05 -13.18
C GLU A 163 -40.60 15.89 -14.06
N HIS A 164 -40.37 14.63 -13.63
CA HIS A 164 -41.02 13.45 -14.22
C HIS A 164 -42.53 13.54 -14.06
N ASP A 165 -43.03 13.75 -12.84
CA ASP A 165 -44.46 13.85 -12.55
C ASP A 165 -45.13 14.95 -13.38
N TYR A 166 -44.45 16.08 -13.56
CA TYR A 166 -44.94 17.20 -14.37
C TYR A 166 -45.10 16.81 -15.84
N ILE A 167 -44.07 16.20 -16.44
CA ILE A 167 -44.11 15.79 -17.85
C ILE A 167 -45.10 14.65 -18.08
N ASP A 168 -45.16 13.66 -17.18
CA ASP A 168 -46.12 12.55 -17.28
C ASP A 168 -47.56 13.03 -17.11
N SER A 169 -47.80 13.96 -16.19
CA SER A 169 -49.11 14.60 -16.03
C SER A 169 -49.54 15.28 -17.32
N LEU A 170 -48.69 16.12 -17.93
CA LEU A 170 -48.97 16.77 -19.21
C LEU A 170 -49.27 15.77 -20.35
N ASN A 171 -48.55 14.64 -20.38
CA ASN A 171 -48.79 13.57 -21.35
C ASN A 171 -50.10 12.80 -21.13
N SER A 172 -50.66 12.84 -19.91
CA SER A 172 -51.88 12.12 -19.54
C SER A 172 -53.18 12.90 -19.81
N VAL A 173 -53.09 14.22 -20.00
CA VAL A 173 -54.25 15.09 -20.23
C VAL A 173 -54.87 14.84 -21.62
N ASP A 174 -56.21 14.91 -21.71
CA ASP A 174 -56.92 14.74 -22.98
C ASP A 174 -56.59 15.85 -24.00
N ASN A 175 -56.57 15.49 -25.29
CA ASN A 175 -56.22 16.41 -26.37
C ASN A 175 -57.10 17.66 -26.39
N LYS A 176 -58.40 17.54 -26.10
CA LYS A 176 -59.32 18.69 -26.11
C LYS A 176 -59.02 19.66 -24.97
N GLU A 177 -58.58 19.14 -23.83
CA GLU A 177 -58.19 19.95 -22.67
C GLU A 177 -56.86 20.67 -22.92
N ILE A 178 -55.87 19.96 -23.48
CA ILE A 178 -54.61 20.55 -23.96
C ILE A 178 -54.92 21.65 -24.99
N GLU A 179 -55.74 21.38 -26.01
CA GLU A 179 -56.11 22.38 -27.02
C GLU A 179 -56.83 23.59 -26.42
N SER A 180 -57.68 23.39 -25.40
CA SER A 180 -58.35 24.47 -24.67
C SER A 180 -57.39 25.33 -23.84
N ILE A 181 -56.33 24.74 -23.28
CA ILE A 181 -55.33 25.45 -22.46
C ILE A 181 -54.35 26.23 -23.36
N TYR A 182 -53.87 25.57 -24.41
CA TYR A 182 -52.74 26.04 -25.22
C TYR A 182 -53.15 26.71 -26.53
N GLY A 183 -54.25 26.29 -27.16
CA GLY A 183 -54.59 26.57 -28.56
C GLY A 183 -54.80 28.05 -28.93
N LYS A 184 -54.82 28.97 -27.96
CA LYS A 184 -54.91 30.42 -28.18
C LYS A 184 -53.91 31.25 -27.36
N ARG A 185 -53.04 30.61 -26.57
CA ARG A 185 -52.16 31.29 -25.59
C ARG A 185 -50.69 31.00 -25.90
N THR A 186 -50.12 31.73 -26.84
CA THR A 186 -48.76 31.48 -27.38
C THR A 186 -47.68 31.61 -26.33
N GLU A 187 -47.83 32.48 -25.33
CA GLU A 187 -46.86 32.68 -24.25
C GLU A 187 -46.75 31.43 -23.36
N ILE A 188 -47.88 30.79 -23.06
CA ILE A 188 -47.92 29.57 -22.25
C ILE A 188 -47.30 28.40 -23.04
N VAL A 189 -47.57 28.34 -24.34
CA VAL A 189 -47.03 27.30 -25.23
C VAL A 189 -45.52 27.43 -25.38
N ASN A 190 -45.01 28.64 -25.62
CA ASN A 190 -43.58 28.90 -25.66
C ASN A 190 -42.91 28.51 -24.34
N GLY A 191 -43.56 28.79 -23.21
CA GLY A 191 -43.08 28.39 -21.88
C GLY A 191 -42.95 26.86 -21.75
N VAL A 192 -44.00 26.11 -22.07
CA VAL A 192 -43.98 24.64 -21.97
C VAL A 192 -42.99 24.01 -22.95
N ILE A 193 -42.88 24.54 -24.17
CA ILE A 193 -41.88 24.09 -25.14
C ILE A 193 -40.47 24.35 -24.60
N GLY A 194 -40.20 25.56 -24.10
CA GLY A 194 -38.89 25.92 -23.55
C GLY A 194 -38.50 25.05 -22.35
N ILE A 195 -39.43 24.80 -21.43
CA ILE A 195 -39.22 23.88 -20.29
C ILE A 195 -38.91 22.46 -20.80
N SER A 196 -39.69 21.96 -21.75
CA SER A 196 -39.47 20.63 -22.34
C SER A 196 -38.10 20.53 -23.02
N CYS A 197 -37.69 21.55 -23.79
CA CYS A 197 -36.37 21.62 -24.42
C CYS A 197 -35.25 21.62 -23.38
N GLY A 198 -35.38 22.43 -22.31
CA GLY A 198 -34.39 22.49 -21.24
C GLY A 198 -34.24 21.15 -20.50
N TYR A 199 -35.35 20.47 -20.24
CA TYR A 199 -35.34 19.13 -19.64
C TYR A 199 -34.71 18.08 -20.56
N MET A 200 -35.04 18.10 -21.86
CA MET A 200 -34.43 17.19 -22.83
C MET A 200 -32.92 17.39 -22.93
N ALA A 201 -32.46 18.63 -23.06
CA ALA A 201 -31.03 18.95 -23.13
C ALA A 201 -30.28 18.45 -21.88
N ARG A 202 -30.82 18.72 -20.70
CA ARG A 202 -30.23 18.28 -19.42
C ARG A 202 -30.23 16.76 -19.25
N ALA A 203 -31.31 16.09 -19.66
CA ALA A 203 -31.39 14.62 -19.65
C ALA A 203 -30.39 13.99 -20.62
N MET A 204 -30.20 14.58 -21.80
CA MET A 204 -29.21 14.15 -22.79
C MET A 204 -27.77 14.32 -22.27
N GLU A 205 -27.44 15.46 -21.66
CA GLU A 205 -26.13 15.72 -21.03
C GLU A 205 -25.83 14.71 -19.90
N CYS A 206 -26.80 14.48 -19.01
CA CYS A 206 -26.64 13.47 -17.96
C CYS A 206 -26.49 12.07 -18.55
N SER A 207 -27.21 11.76 -19.64
CA SER A 207 -27.10 10.48 -20.32
C SER A 207 -25.72 10.26 -20.96
N GLU A 208 -25.09 11.31 -21.46
CA GLU A 208 -23.71 11.26 -21.94
C GLU A 208 -22.73 10.99 -20.79
N THR A 209 -22.89 11.70 -19.67
CA THR A 209 -22.07 11.49 -18.45
C THR A 209 -22.17 10.05 -17.94
N MET A 210 -23.38 9.49 -17.87
CA MET A 210 -23.60 8.09 -17.50
C MET A 210 -23.00 7.10 -18.50
N GLY A 211 -23.00 7.44 -19.80
CA GLY A 211 -22.33 6.65 -20.84
C GLY A 211 -20.82 6.57 -20.64
N PHE A 212 -20.17 7.72 -20.42
CA PHE A 212 -18.73 7.76 -20.17
C PHE A 212 -18.33 6.99 -18.91
N TYR A 213 -19.11 7.11 -17.84
CA TYR A 213 -18.87 6.34 -16.61
C TYR A 213 -18.90 4.83 -16.86
N LEU A 214 -19.87 4.33 -17.64
CA LEU A 214 -19.94 2.92 -18.00
C LEU A 214 -18.76 2.48 -18.88
N GLU A 215 -18.33 3.31 -19.84
CA GLU A 215 -17.18 3.00 -20.70
C GLU A 215 -15.86 2.99 -19.91
N GLU A 216 -15.70 3.92 -18.97
CA GLU A 216 -14.53 4.03 -18.10
C GLU A 216 -14.37 2.81 -17.20
N PHE A 217 -15.46 2.35 -16.56
CA PHE A 217 -15.37 1.27 -15.57
C PHE A 217 -15.72 -0.13 -16.11
N ALA A 218 -16.30 -0.28 -17.31
CA ALA A 218 -16.56 -1.59 -17.90
C ALA A 218 -15.36 -2.55 -17.90
N PRO A 219 -14.11 -2.10 -18.18
CA PRO A 219 -12.90 -2.93 -18.14
C PRO A 219 -12.65 -3.66 -16.81
N VAL A 220 -13.23 -3.20 -15.70
CA VAL A 220 -13.11 -3.86 -14.38
C VAL A 220 -13.59 -5.30 -14.41
N LEU A 221 -14.66 -5.60 -15.17
CA LEU A 221 -15.19 -6.97 -15.27
C LEU A 221 -14.61 -7.77 -16.43
N LEU A 222 -14.25 -7.09 -17.53
CA LEU A 222 -13.68 -7.72 -18.73
C LEU A 222 -12.94 -6.68 -19.57
N SER A 223 -11.65 -6.93 -19.83
CA SER A 223 -10.80 -6.11 -20.70
C SER A 223 -9.99 -6.98 -21.68
N SER A 224 -9.33 -6.33 -22.64
CA SER A 224 -8.39 -7.00 -23.56
C SER A 224 -7.02 -7.27 -22.93
N ASP A 225 -6.66 -6.53 -21.89
CA ASP A 225 -5.30 -6.47 -21.35
C ASP A 225 -5.06 -7.49 -20.22
N GLU A 226 -6.06 -8.32 -19.93
CA GLU A 226 -6.00 -9.40 -18.94
C GLU A 226 -5.51 -8.93 -17.57
N ASN A 227 -6.38 -8.22 -16.84
CA ASN A 227 -6.23 -7.99 -15.39
C ASN A 227 -7.56 -7.55 -14.80
N ASP A 228 -8.62 -8.21 -15.24
CA ASP A 228 -10.01 -7.92 -14.92
C ASP A 228 -10.57 -9.01 -13.99
N LEU A 229 -11.80 -8.82 -13.51
CA LEU A 229 -12.39 -9.79 -12.59
C LEU A 229 -12.62 -11.17 -13.24
N PHE A 230 -12.83 -11.24 -14.55
CA PHE A 230 -12.93 -12.52 -15.26
C PHE A 230 -11.62 -13.30 -15.15
N ASP A 231 -10.51 -12.65 -15.45
CA ASP A 231 -9.17 -13.22 -15.34
C ASP A 231 -8.86 -13.66 -13.89
N GLN A 232 -9.19 -12.82 -12.90
CA GLN A 232 -8.99 -13.14 -11.48
C GLN A 232 -9.77 -14.38 -11.03
N ILE A 233 -11.03 -14.54 -11.47
CA ILE A 233 -11.83 -15.74 -11.16
C ILE A 233 -11.31 -16.97 -11.91
N PHE A 234 -10.79 -16.80 -13.13
CA PHE A 234 -10.18 -17.89 -13.88
C PHE A 234 -8.93 -18.42 -13.16
N LYS A 235 -8.00 -17.52 -12.80
CA LYS A 235 -6.80 -17.83 -11.99
C LYS A 235 -7.15 -18.50 -10.66
N LEU A 236 -8.20 -18.04 -10.00
CA LEU A 236 -8.69 -18.67 -8.77
C LEU A 236 -9.13 -20.13 -8.98
N ARG A 237 -9.77 -20.44 -10.10
CA ARG A 237 -10.17 -21.83 -10.40
C ARG A 237 -8.96 -22.72 -10.70
N ILE A 238 -7.97 -22.19 -11.43
CA ILE A 238 -6.69 -22.89 -11.67
C ILE A 238 -6.04 -23.22 -10.32
N TYR A 239 -5.88 -22.22 -9.45
CA TYR A 239 -5.29 -22.38 -8.12
C TYR A 239 -6.03 -23.43 -7.26
N ALA A 240 -7.37 -23.44 -7.32
CA ALA A 240 -8.18 -24.42 -6.62
C ALA A 240 -8.01 -25.84 -7.19
N ALA A 241 -7.86 -25.98 -8.51
CA ALA A 241 -7.63 -27.26 -9.17
C ALA A 241 -6.28 -27.87 -8.78
N GLU A 242 -5.20 -27.08 -8.79
CA GLU A 242 -3.85 -27.48 -8.36
C GLU A 242 -3.81 -28.02 -6.92
N ARG A 243 -4.74 -27.59 -6.06
CA ARG A 243 -4.79 -27.97 -4.64
C ARG A 243 -5.89 -28.98 -4.31
N GLY A 244 -6.58 -29.51 -5.33
CA GLY A 244 -7.70 -30.42 -5.15
C GLY A 244 -8.86 -29.83 -4.34
N ALA A 245 -9.00 -28.50 -4.30
CA ALA A 245 -10.05 -27.81 -3.56
C ALA A 245 -11.40 -27.87 -4.30
N ASP A 246 -12.52 -27.68 -3.57
CA ASP A 246 -13.85 -27.64 -4.19
C ASP A 246 -13.98 -26.45 -5.15
N GLN A 247 -14.27 -26.75 -6.42
CA GLN A 247 -14.42 -25.75 -7.48
C GLN A 247 -15.89 -25.35 -7.73
N THR A 248 -16.85 -26.02 -7.08
CA THR A 248 -18.28 -25.89 -7.39
C THR A 248 -18.76 -24.43 -7.29
N SER A 249 -18.37 -23.75 -6.21
CA SER A 249 -18.73 -22.35 -5.96
C SER A 249 -18.03 -21.37 -6.91
N ILE A 250 -16.77 -21.65 -7.30
CA ILE A 250 -15.99 -20.83 -8.23
C ILE A 250 -16.56 -20.93 -9.65
N ILE A 251 -16.94 -22.14 -10.10
CA ILE A 251 -17.60 -22.35 -11.39
C ILE A 251 -18.92 -21.60 -11.45
N LYS A 252 -19.70 -21.60 -10.36
CA LYS A 252 -20.94 -20.84 -10.28
C LYS A 252 -20.67 -19.33 -10.37
N LEU A 253 -19.64 -18.84 -9.70
CA LEU A 253 -19.22 -17.43 -9.75
C LEU A 253 -18.88 -17.00 -11.18
N MET A 254 -18.05 -17.77 -11.88
CA MET A 254 -17.69 -17.50 -13.27
C MET A 254 -18.91 -17.48 -14.20
N LYS A 255 -19.83 -18.44 -14.03
CA LYS A 255 -21.08 -18.46 -14.82
C LYS A 255 -21.98 -17.25 -14.57
N MET A 256 -22.03 -16.75 -13.32
CA MET A 256 -22.75 -15.53 -12.99
C MET A 256 -22.13 -14.32 -13.70
N LEU A 257 -20.80 -14.20 -13.67
CA LEU A 257 -20.06 -13.15 -14.37
C LEU A 257 -20.32 -13.19 -15.88
N TYR A 258 -20.14 -14.37 -16.49
CA TYR A 258 -20.38 -14.57 -17.91
C TYR A 258 -21.81 -14.20 -18.34
N LYS A 259 -22.81 -14.55 -17.53
CA LYS A 259 -24.21 -14.18 -17.80
C LYS A 259 -24.40 -12.66 -17.80
N PHE A 260 -23.80 -11.95 -16.85
CA PHE A 260 -23.92 -10.50 -16.76
C PHE A 260 -23.24 -9.81 -17.94
N ILE A 261 -21.97 -10.11 -18.23
CA ILE A 261 -21.23 -9.50 -19.35
C ILE A 261 -21.91 -9.79 -20.71
N SER A 262 -22.51 -10.96 -20.87
CA SER A 262 -23.21 -11.35 -22.11
C SER A 262 -24.56 -10.66 -22.31
N SER A 263 -25.20 -10.17 -21.24
CA SER A 263 -26.55 -9.59 -21.28
C SER A 263 -26.61 -8.10 -21.00
N SER A 264 -25.55 -7.51 -20.44
CA SER A 264 -25.49 -6.08 -20.11
C SER A 264 -25.44 -5.17 -21.34
N GLY A 265 -24.97 -5.69 -22.49
CA GLY A 265 -24.74 -4.89 -23.69
C GLY A 265 -23.70 -3.79 -23.48
N LEU A 266 -22.74 -4.00 -22.58
CA LEU A 266 -21.58 -3.11 -22.33
C LEU A 266 -20.30 -3.60 -23.02
N TYR A 267 -20.26 -4.87 -23.42
CA TYR A 267 -19.04 -5.55 -23.87
C TYR A 267 -19.14 -5.97 -25.34
N ASP A 268 -17.99 -6.02 -26.01
CA ASP A 268 -17.90 -6.62 -27.34
C ASP A 268 -18.19 -8.12 -27.28
N SER A 269 -19.21 -8.55 -28.01
CA SER A 269 -19.61 -9.95 -28.13
C SER A 269 -18.50 -10.87 -28.65
N ALA A 270 -17.54 -10.35 -29.43
CA ALA A 270 -16.39 -11.13 -29.90
C ALA A 270 -15.43 -11.43 -28.75
N LEU A 271 -15.07 -10.42 -27.95
CA LEU A 271 -14.20 -10.56 -26.78
C LEU A 271 -14.81 -11.49 -25.74
N VAL A 272 -16.10 -11.34 -25.43
CA VAL A 272 -16.81 -12.19 -24.47
C VAL A 272 -16.73 -13.67 -24.88
N LYS A 273 -16.92 -13.97 -26.18
CA LYS A 273 -16.85 -15.34 -26.70
C LYS A 273 -15.43 -15.90 -26.65
N GLN A 274 -14.45 -15.09 -27.00
CA GLN A 274 -13.05 -15.47 -26.96
C GLN A 274 -12.64 -15.88 -25.53
N ARG A 275 -12.84 -15.00 -24.56
CA ARG A 275 -12.47 -15.21 -23.15
C ARG A 275 -13.21 -16.39 -22.53
N TRP A 276 -14.48 -16.57 -22.89
CA TRP A 276 -15.23 -17.75 -22.47
C TRP A 276 -14.69 -19.05 -23.08
N SER A 277 -14.31 -19.05 -24.35
CA SER A 277 -13.73 -20.22 -25.00
C SER A 277 -12.39 -20.61 -24.35
N GLU A 278 -11.56 -19.63 -24.00
CA GLU A 278 -10.30 -19.85 -23.27
C GLU A 278 -10.58 -20.53 -21.91
N TYR A 279 -11.56 -20.03 -21.15
CA TYR A 279 -11.97 -20.63 -19.88
C TYR A 279 -12.57 -22.03 -20.01
N ASP A 280 -13.47 -22.24 -20.98
CA ASP A 280 -14.25 -23.49 -21.13
C ASP A 280 -13.41 -24.62 -21.72
N SER A 281 -12.41 -24.30 -22.53
CA SER A 281 -11.48 -25.28 -23.12
C SER A 281 -10.25 -25.58 -22.25
N HIS A 282 -10.06 -24.86 -21.14
CA HIS A 282 -8.94 -25.10 -20.23
C HIS A 282 -9.07 -26.45 -19.52
N ASP A 283 -8.02 -27.26 -19.60
CA ASP A 283 -7.95 -28.56 -18.92
C ASP A 283 -7.45 -28.38 -17.47
N PHE A 284 -8.39 -28.19 -16.56
CA PHE A 284 -8.09 -28.05 -15.12
C PHE A 284 -7.54 -29.33 -14.50
N GLU A 285 -7.83 -30.51 -15.06
CA GLU A 285 -7.31 -31.79 -14.55
C GLU A 285 -5.84 -31.98 -14.95
N ALA A 286 -5.50 -31.66 -16.21
CA ALA A 286 -4.11 -31.69 -16.66
C ALA A 286 -3.23 -30.69 -15.90
N THR A 287 -3.75 -29.49 -15.61
CA THR A 287 -3.03 -28.50 -14.78
C THR A 287 -2.75 -29.03 -13.38
N ALA A 288 -3.73 -29.68 -12.74
CA ALA A 288 -3.54 -30.29 -11.43
C ALA A 288 -2.51 -31.44 -11.48
N ALA A 289 -2.57 -32.29 -12.52
CA ALA A 289 -1.63 -33.40 -12.67
C ALA A 289 -0.18 -32.92 -12.91
N ALA A 290 0.01 -31.88 -13.73
CA ALA A 290 1.31 -31.27 -13.94
C ALA A 290 1.86 -30.61 -12.67
N PHE A 291 0.98 -30.00 -11.87
CA PHE A 291 1.34 -29.46 -10.56
C PHE A 291 1.77 -30.55 -9.58
N ASP A 292 1.05 -31.67 -9.53
CA ASP A 292 1.41 -32.82 -8.70
C ASP A 292 2.75 -33.44 -9.13
N GLU A 293 3.01 -33.58 -10.44
CA GLU A 293 4.28 -34.11 -10.97
C GLU A 293 5.45 -33.17 -10.62
N ALA A 294 5.28 -31.86 -10.82
CA ALA A 294 6.27 -30.86 -10.44
C ALA A 294 6.53 -30.87 -8.92
N LYS A 295 5.47 -31.02 -8.12
CA LYS A 295 5.56 -31.12 -6.66
C LYS A 295 6.34 -32.36 -6.22
N MET A 296 6.07 -33.52 -6.81
CA MET A 296 6.81 -34.76 -6.52
C MET A 296 8.29 -34.64 -6.90
N GLN A 297 8.61 -33.96 -8.00
CA GLN A 297 9.99 -33.73 -8.41
C GLN A 297 10.72 -32.77 -7.46
N LYS A 298 10.09 -31.66 -7.06
CA LYS A 298 10.62 -30.72 -6.05
C LYS A 298 10.83 -31.43 -4.71
N GLN A 299 9.88 -32.27 -4.29
CA GLN A 299 9.96 -33.01 -3.04
C GLN A 299 11.18 -33.95 -2.98
N ALA A 300 11.49 -34.65 -4.08
CA ALA A 300 12.65 -35.54 -4.14
C ALA A 300 13.97 -34.78 -3.93
N GLU A 301 14.08 -33.56 -4.46
CA GLU A 301 15.25 -32.68 -4.30
C GLU A 301 15.47 -32.29 -2.83
N PHE A 302 14.41 -31.92 -2.11
CA PHE A 302 14.54 -31.44 -0.73
C PHE A 302 14.77 -32.55 0.31
N THR A 303 14.44 -33.81 0.05
CA THR A 303 14.63 -34.89 1.06
C THR A 303 16.09 -35.12 1.46
N GLN A 304 17.06 -34.66 0.66
CA GLN A 304 18.50 -34.74 0.94
C GLN A 304 19.10 -33.39 1.36
N THR A 305 18.26 -32.45 1.87
CA THR A 305 18.67 -31.10 2.27
C THR A 305 19.91 -31.09 3.17
N PHE A 306 19.90 -31.88 4.24
CA PHE A 306 20.98 -31.85 5.23
C PHE A 306 22.31 -32.33 4.65
N GLU A 307 22.28 -33.44 3.91
CA GLU A 307 23.43 -34.01 3.22
C GLU A 307 23.99 -33.04 2.18
N HIS A 308 23.12 -32.44 1.38
CA HIS A 308 23.50 -31.46 0.35
C HIS A 308 24.20 -30.23 0.94
N ILE A 309 23.68 -29.69 2.06
CA ILE A 309 24.33 -28.57 2.78
C ILE A 309 25.71 -28.99 3.30
N CYS A 310 25.84 -30.19 3.87
CA CYS A 310 27.11 -30.68 4.40
C CYS A 310 28.15 -30.95 3.29
N GLU A 311 27.72 -31.51 2.17
CA GLU A 311 28.56 -31.72 0.98
C GLU A 311 29.04 -30.38 0.42
N PHE A 312 28.13 -29.42 0.23
CA PHE A 312 28.50 -28.07 -0.20
C PHE A 312 29.49 -27.42 0.78
N ALA A 313 29.26 -27.54 2.09
CA ALA A 313 30.11 -26.97 3.14
C ALA A 313 31.45 -27.72 3.36
N GLU A 314 31.75 -28.75 2.56
CA GLU A 314 32.93 -29.61 2.67
C GLU A 314 33.13 -30.14 4.11
N ILE A 315 32.06 -30.75 4.64
CA ILE A 315 32.08 -31.42 5.95
C ILE A 315 32.36 -32.92 5.74
N ASP A 316 33.33 -33.44 6.49
CA ASP A 316 33.73 -34.85 6.44
C ASP A 316 32.53 -35.79 6.71
N GLU A 317 32.44 -36.92 6.00
CA GLU A 317 31.33 -37.88 6.13
C GLU A 317 31.09 -38.35 7.58
N ASP A 318 32.16 -38.64 8.33
CA ASP A 318 32.08 -39.04 9.74
C ASP A 318 31.41 -37.95 10.61
N LYS A 319 31.73 -36.68 10.33
CA LYS A 319 31.12 -35.54 11.04
C LYS A 319 29.69 -35.30 10.59
N THR A 320 29.39 -35.43 9.30
CA THR A 320 28.03 -35.34 8.76
C THR A 320 27.11 -36.36 9.45
N ALA A 321 27.57 -37.60 9.63
CA ALA A 321 26.83 -38.62 10.37
C ALA A 321 26.60 -38.25 11.85
N GLU A 322 27.63 -37.75 12.53
CA GLU A 322 27.51 -37.25 13.92
C GLU A 322 26.50 -36.11 14.02
N TYR A 323 26.57 -35.16 13.10
CA TYR A 323 25.71 -33.98 13.06
C TYR A 323 24.25 -34.34 12.79
N LYS A 324 24.01 -35.25 11.84
CA LYS A 324 22.67 -35.79 11.57
C LYS A 324 22.08 -36.46 12.81
N GLN A 325 22.88 -37.24 13.54
CA GLN A 325 22.44 -37.86 14.79
C GLN A 325 22.06 -36.80 15.84
N GLN A 326 22.86 -35.74 16.00
CA GLN A 326 22.59 -34.68 16.98
C GLN A 326 21.30 -33.90 16.66
N ILE A 327 21.03 -33.62 15.37
CA ILE A 327 19.76 -33.01 14.95
C ILE A 327 18.60 -33.96 15.21
N ALA A 328 18.73 -35.24 14.87
CA ALA A 328 17.70 -36.24 15.14
C ALA A 328 17.39 -36.39 16.64
N GLU A 329 18.42 -36.38 17.50
CA GLU A 329 18.27 -36.37 18.96
C GLU A 329 17.51 -35.13 19.46
N TYR A 330 17.79 -33.96 18.88
CA TYR A 330 17.05 -32.73 19.18
C TYR A 330 15.59 -32.78 18.73
N LEU A 331 15.33 -33.23 17.49
CA LEU A 331 13.98 -33.32 16.93
C LEU A 331 13.13 -34.36 17.67
N ALA A 332 13.76 -35.41 18.24
CA ALA A 332 13.10 -36.44 19.04
C ALA A 332 12.80 -36.05 20.50
N LEU A 333 13.26 -34.88 20.98
CA LEU A 333 12.91 -34.40 22.32
C LEU A 333 11.40 -34.21 22.44
N SER A 334 10.81 -34.75 23.52
CA SER A 334 9.39 -34.54 23.83
C SER A 334 9.05 -33.09 24.17
N ASP A 335 10.00 -32.37 24.77
CA ASP A 335 9.93 -30.93 25.02
C ASP A 335 11.24 -30.26 24.62
N ARG A 336 11.26 -29.64 23.43
CA ARG A 336 12.43 -28.92 22.90
C ARG A 336 12.72 -27.62 23.68
N GLU A 337 11.73 -27.09 24.39
CA GLU A 337 11.89 -25.91 25.25
C GLU A 337 12.18 -26.25 26.71
N GLY A 338 12.29 -27.55 26.99
CA GLY A 338 12.54 -28.10 28.30
C GLY A 338 13.79 -27.54 28.98
N LYS A 339 13.70 -27.49 30.31
CA LYS A 339 14.67 -26.84 31.19
C LYS A 339 15.57 -27.85 31.91
N ASP A 340 15.42 -29.14 31.67
CA ASP A 340 16.22 -30.16 32.31
C ASP A 340 17.62 -30.25 31.67
N ASP A 341 18.57 -30.81 32.42
CA ASP A 341 19.97 -30.85 32.01
C ASP A 341 20.20 -31.62 30.70
N ASN A 342 19.37 -32.63 30.41
CA ASN A 342 19.46 -33.41 29.17
C ASN A 342 19.06 -32.55 27.96
N GLU A 343 17.88 -31.93 28.01
CA GLU A 343 17.33 -31.09 26.93
C GLU A 343 18.25 -29.92 26.63
N ARG A 344 18.80 -29.27 27.68
CA ARG A 344 19.78 -28.19 27.53
C ARG A 344 21.04 -28.64 26.81
N LYS A 345 21.56 -29.83 27.13
CA LYS A 345 22.78 -30.37 26.50
C LYS A 345 22.55 -30.72 25.03
N VAL A 346 21.46 -31.42 24.72
CA VAL A 346 21.09 -31.78 23.34
C VAL A 346 20.90 -30.53 22.49
N ARG A 347 20.14 -29.55 23.00
CA ARG A 347 19.91 -28.27 22.31
C ARG A 347 21.20 -27.48 22.09
N LYS A 348 22.10 -27.43 23.09
CA LYS A 348 23.39 -26.74 22.93
C LYS A 348 24.22 -27.34 21.80
N LYS A 349 24.29 -28.67 21.71
CA LYS A 349 25.00 -29.36 20.61
C LYS A 349 24.42 -28.98 19.25
N ALA A 350 23.11 -29.03 19.09
CA ALA A 350 22.44 -28.64 17.85
C ALA A 350 22.68 -27.17 17.47
N VAL A 351 22.72 -26.27 18.46
CA VAL A 351 23.05 -24.84 18.25
C VAL A 351 24.49 -24.67 17.78
N ASP A 352 25.46 -25.26 18.49
CA ASP A 352 26.89 -25.15 18.17
C ASP A 352 27.15 -25.69 16.75
N LEU A 353 26.52 -26.82 16.42
CA LEU A 353 26.53 -27.44 15.11
C LEU A 353 26.01 -26.51 14.00
N PHE A 354 24.80 -25.97 14.18
CA PHE A 354 24.17 -25.14 13.17
C PHE A 354 25.07 -23.98 12.75
N TYR A 355 25.68 -23.28 13.71
CA TYR A 355 26.54 -22.14 13.41
C TYR A 355 27.89 -22.55 12.82
N GLU A 356 28.42 -23.74 13.14
CA GLU A 356 29.60 -24.29 12.47
C GLU A 356 29.31 -24.56 10.98
N ILE A 357 28.20 -25.24 10.68
CA ILE A 357 27.76 -25.50 9.29
C ILE A 357 27.51 -24.17 8.56
N TYR A 358 26.80 -23.24 9.19
CA TYR A 358 26.48 -21.94 8.61
C TYR A 358 27.76 -21.17 8.23
N GLN A 359 28.76 -21.10 9.12
CA GLN A 359 30.01 -20.41 8.84
C GLN A 359 30.75 -21.02 7.65
N LYS A 360 30.86 -22.35 7.58
CA LYS A 360 31.50 -23.06 6.46
C LYS A 360 30.75 -22.82 5.14
N THR A 361 29.43 -22.97 5.17
CA THR A 361 28.56 -22.78 4.01
C THR A 361 28.64 -21.35 3.49
N PHE A 362 28.66 -20.35 4.37
CA PHE A 362 28.75 -18.95 4.00
C PHE A 362 30.05 -18.63 3.22
N PHE A 363 31.21 -19.04 3.74
CA PHE A 363 32.47 -18.78 3.05
C PHE A 363 32.58 -19.55 1.74
N ARG A 364 32.07 -20.78 1.71
CA ARG A 364 32.01 -21.54 0.47
C ARG A 364 31.11 -20.88 -0.57
N ALA A 365 29.96 -20.35 -0.15
CA ALA A 365 29.05 -19.62 -1.02
C ALA A 365 29.73 -18.39 -1.63
N LEU A 366 30.47 -17.61 -0.83
CA LEU A 366 31.26 -16.48 -1.33
C LEU A 366 32.29 -16.90 -2.40
N GLU A 367 33.02 -17.99 -2.16
CA GLU A 367 33.98 -18.52 -3.13
C GLU A 367 33.29 -18.95 -4.43
N PHE A 368 32.22 -19.74 -4.31
CA PHE A 368 31.48 -20.28 -5.44
C PHE A 368 30.87 -19.18 -6.31
N GLU A 369 30.23 -18.19 -5.69
CA GLU A 369 29.73 -16.99 -6.38
C GLU A 369 30.85 -16.19 -7.05
N ALA A 370 32.02 -16.07 -6.41
CA ALA A 370 33.17 -15.35 -6.98
C ALA A 370 33.72 -16.02 -8.27
N TYR A 371 33.51 -17.33 -8.43
CA TYR A 371 33.83 -18.06 -9.67
C TYR A 371 32.67 -18.06 -10.70
N GLY A 372 31.61 -17.30 -10.45
CA GLY A 372 30.44 -17.19 -11.33
C GLY A 372 29.41 -18.32 -11.15
N GLY A 373 29.51 -19.08 -10.07
CA GLY A 373 28.48 -20.05 -9.69
C GLY A 373 27.24 -19.37 -9.12
N GLU A 374 26.08 -20.00 -9.30
CA GLU A 374 24.81 -19.57 -8.73
C GLU A 374 24.36 -20.58 -7.67
N LEU A 375 24.06 -20.10 -6.46
CA LEU A 375 23.64 -20.96 -5.35
C LEU A 375 22.27 -21.56 -5.66
N ASP A 376 22.12 -22.87 -5.41
CA ASP A 376 20.83 -23.52 -5.50
C ASP A 376 19.87 -23.08 -4.39
N THR A 377 18.60 -23.44 -4.54
CA THR A 377 17.52 -23.06 -3.62
C THR A 377 17.75 -23.58 -2.20
N ILE A 378 18.30 -24.79 -2.02
CA ILE A 378 18.54 -25.38 -0.70
C ILE A 378 19.58 -24.56 0.07
N ILE A 379 20.71 -24.25 -0.56
CA ILE A 379 21.78 -23.44 0.06
C ILE A 379 21.28 -22.03 0.37
N ASN A 380 20.52 -21.42 -0.54
CA ASN A 380 19.91 -20.11 -0.31
C ASN A 380 18.92 -20.11 0.87
N MET A 381 18.05 -21.12 0.96
CA MET A 381 17.10 -21.28 2.07
C MET A 381 17.82 -21.51 3.41
N PHE A 382 18.92 -22.26 3.42
CA PHE A 382 19.72 -22.42 4.63
C PHE A 382 20.34 -21.10 5.10
N LEU A 383 20.98 -20.36 4.19
CA LEU A 383 21.66 -19.10 4.51
C LEU A 383 20.70 -17.96 4.88
N ASN A 384 19.48 -17.93 4.32
CA ASN A 384 18.52 -16.86 4.58
C ASN A 384 17.48 -17.20 5.66
N PHE A 385 17.04 -18.45 5.73
CA PHE A 385 15.96 -18.88 6.64
C PHE A 385 16.43 -19.81 7.75
N GLY A 386 17.63 -20.40 7.66
CA GLY A 386 18.06 -21.45 8.60
C GLY A 386 17.38 -22.80 8.34
N TYR A 387 16.91 -23.01 7.10
CA TYR A 387 16.32 -24.27 6.65
C TYR A 387 17.41 -25.35 6.52
N ILE A 388 17.36 -26.39 7.35
CA ILE A 388 18.44 -27.40 7.43
C ILE A 388 17.93 -28.84 7.37
N ASP A 389 16.64 -29.09 7.65
CA ASP A 389 16.08 -30.44 7.72
C ASP A 389 14.65 -30.45 7.14
N TYR A 390 14.45 -31.28 6.12
CA TYR A 390 13.19 -31.40 5.40
C TYR A 390 12.08 -32.00 6.28
N ASP A 391 12.39 -33.02 7.08
CA ASP A 391 11.40 -33.71 7.92
C ASP A 391 10.92 -32.85 9.09
N ALA A 392 11.79 -31.96 9.60
CA ALA A 392 11.46 -30.98 10.62
C ALA A 392 10.41 -29.96 10.16
N ILE A 393 10.41 -29.61 8.87
CA ILE A 393 9.55 -28.57 8.27
C ILE A 393 8.33 -29.18 7.57
N GLY A 394 8.53 -30.27 6.82
CA GLY A 394 7.53 -30.93 6.01
C GLY A 394 7.37 -30.33 4.60
N ASP A 395 6.67 -31.09 3.75
CA ASP A 395 6.45 -30.79 2.33
C ASP A 395 5.80 -29.42 2.09
N GLU A 396 4.70 -29.13 2.80
CA GLU A 396 3.91 -27.92 2.61
C GLU A 396 4.73 -26.63 2.82
N TYR A 397 5.37 -26.50 3.97
CA TYR A 397 6.18 -25.33 4.30
C TYR A 397 7.50 -25.29 3.54
N THR A 398 8.08 -26.44 3.17
CA THR A 398 9.30 -26.45 2.33
C THR A 398 9.02 -25.79 0.97
N ASN A 399 7.94 -26.18 0.31
CA ASN A 399 7.56 -25.60 -0.98
C ASN A 399 7.28 -24.10 -0.87
N GLU A 400 6.56 -23.67 0.17
CA GLU A 400 6.27 -22.26 0.39
C GLU A 400 7.55 -21.44 0.67
N LEU A 401 8.48 -21.95 1.47
CA LEU A 401 9.76 -21.29 1.72
C LEU A 401 10.60 -21.19 0.44
N ALA A 402 10.57 -22.20 -0.43
CA ALA A 402 11.23 -22.14 -1.74
C ALA A 402 10.62 -21.04 -2.62
N ASP A 403 9.30 -20.93 -2.67
CA ASP A 403 8.61 -19.88 -3.45
C ASP A 403 8.82 -18.47 -2.87
N ILE A 404 9.08 -18.36 -1.57
CA ILE A 404 9.53 -17.12 -0.93
C ILE A 404 10.96 -16.81 -1.34
N MET A 405 11.85 -17.81 -1.35
CA MET A 405 13.25 -17.67 -1.71
C MET A 405 13.42 -17.07 -3.11
N ASP A 406 12.65 -17.56 -4.09
CA ASP A 406 12.68 -17.06 -5.48
C ASP A 406 12.35 -15.56 -5.59
N ARG A 407 11.58 -15.03 -4.64
CA ARG A 407 11.16 -13.62 -4.60
C ARG A 407 11.90 -12.80 -3.55
N LEU A 408 12.78 -13.42 -2.75
CA LEU A 408 13.38 -12.80 -1.57
C LEU A 408 14.11 -11.48 -1.88
N PRO A 409 14.91 -11.36 -2.96
CA PRO A 409 15.59 -10.10 -3.28
C PRO A 409 14.61 -8.94 -3.51
N SER A 410 13.43 -9.22 -4.09
CA SER A 410 12.40 -8.20 -4.33
C SER A 410 11.60 -7.87 -3.07
N LEU A 411 11.46 -8.83 -2.16
CA LEU A 411 10.59 -8.71 -0.98
C LEU A 411 11.33 -8.20 0.26
N CYS A 412 12.60 -8.55 0.43
CA CYS A 412 13.32 -8.46 1.70
C CYS A 412 14.73 -7.83 1.57
N GLU A 413 15.05 -7.19 0.46
CA GLU A 413 16.33 -6.49 0.28
C GLU A 413 16.13 -5.04 -0.16
N SER A 414 16.95 -4.14 0.39
CA SER A 414 17.10 -2.75 -0.05
C SER A 414 18.45 -2.20 0.46
N ASP A 415 18.75 -0.92 0.20
CA ASP A 415 19.98 -0.29 0.71
C ASP A 415 20.09 -0.29 2.25
N HIS A 416 18.95 -0.41 2.94
CA HIS A 416 18.83 -0.41 4.41
C HIS A 416 18.08 -1.63 4.94
N LEU A 417 17.81 -2.65 4.12
CA LEU A 417 17.17 -3.90 4.56
C LEU A 417 18.01 -5.09 4.10
N PHE A 418 18.42 -5.91 5.06
CA PHE A 418 19.29 -7.04 4.85
C PHE A 418 18.69 -8.29 5.46
N THR A 419 18.80 -9.41 4.76
CA THR A 419 18.82 -10.73 5.40
C THR A 419 20.16 -10.92 6.12
N ILE A 420 20.26 -11.88 7.03
CA ILE A 420 21.55 -12.16 7.67
C ILE A 420 22.64 -12.52 6.63
N TYR A 421 22.27 -13.21 5.54
CA TYR A 421 23.20 -13.56 4.47
C TYR A 421 23.74 -12.30 3.79
N THR A 422 22.87 -11.40 3.34
CA THR A 422 23.27 -10.16 2.67
C THR A 422 23.95 -9.17 3.62
N TRP A 423 23.61 -9.18 4.90
CA TRP A 423 24.30 -8.42 5.93
C TRP A 423 25.77 -8.85 6.07
N LEU A 424 26.01 -10.15 6.21
CA LEU A 424 27.37 -10.70 6.32
C LEU A 424 28.18 -10.47 5.04
N ARG A 425 27.54 -10.51 3.86
CA ARG A 425 28.17 -10.10 2.59
C ARG A 425 28.54 -8.61 2.59
N ALA A 426 27.68 -7.73 3.11
CA ALA A 426 27.97 -6.31 3.22
C ALA A 426 29.16 -6.03 4.17
N VAL A 427 29.29 -6.81 5.25
CA VAL A 427 30.45 -6.78 6.14
C VAL A 427 31.71 -7.28 5.43
N TYR A 428 31.65 -8.43 4.75
CA TYR A 428 32.78 -8.99 3.99
C TYR A 428 33.29 -8.04 2.90
N ALA A 429 32.36 -7.39 2.19
CA ALA A 429 32.67 -6.42 1.15
C ALA A 429 33.18 -5.07 1.69
N GLY A 430 33.24 -4.87 3.01
CA GLY A 430 33.62 -3.61 3.64
C GLY A 430 32.62 -2.47 3.44
N LYS A 431 31.38 -2.76 3.00
CA LYS A 431 30.30 -1.77 2.84
C LYS A 431 29.69 -1.36 4.17
N ARG A 432 29.75 -2.25 5.17
CA ARG A 432 29.31 -2.04 6.55
C ARG A 432 30.37 -2.56 7.51
N GLU A 433 30.55 -1.89 8.65
CA GLU A 433 31.44 -2.36 9.71
C GLU A 433 30.75 -3.42 10.59
N PRO A 434 31.48 -4.34 11.24
CA PRO A 434 30.90 -5.27 12.21
C PRO A 434 30.19 -4.56 13.38
N SER A 435 29.24 -5.24 13.98
CA SER A 435 28.44 -4.81 15.13
C SER A 435 29.26 -4.83 16.40
N ARG A 436 28.94 -3.93 17.34
CA ARG A 436 29.53 -3.99 18.68
C ARG A 436 29.09 -5.28 19.37
N ASN A 437 30.00 -5.89 20.13
CA ASN A 437 29.70 -7.08 20.91
C ASN A 437 28.94 -6.74 22.21
N GLU A 438 28.63 -7.75 23.03
CA GLU A 438 27.90 -7.58 24.30
C GLU A 438 28.64 -6.71 25.34
N LEU A 439 29.96 -6.47 25.16
CA LEU A 439 30.79 -5.60 25.98
C LEU A 439 30.90 -4.18 25.42
N ASP A 440 30.10 -3.84 24.40
CA ASP A 440 30.12 -2.54 23.69
C ASP A 440 31.45 -2.27 22.96
N LEU A 441 32.22 -3.32 22.64
CA LEU A 441 33.47 -3.22 21.88
C LEU A 441 33.21 -3.38 20.38
N ASP A 442 33.76 -2.47 19.59
CA ASP A 442 33.86 -2.62 18.14
C ASP A 442 34.96 -3.62 17.75
N TYR A 443 35.03 -3.99 16.47
CA TYR A 443 36.03 -4.95 15.97
C TYR A 443 37.47 -4.54 16.31
N ARG A 444 37.77 -3.23 16.23
CA ARG A 444 39.09 -2.70 16.57
C ARG A 444 39.41 -2.90 18.05
N GLY A 445 38.45 -2.63 18.92
CA GLY A 445 38.53 -2.87 20.36
C GLY A 445 38.75 -4.34 20.67
N PHE A 446 38.01 -5.23 19.99
CA PHE A 446 38.19 -6.67 20.10
C PHE A 446 39.61 -7.13 19.74
N VAL A 447 40.15 -6.75 18.57
CA VAL A 447 41.52 -7.13 18.18
C VAL A 447 42.57 -6.60 19.17
N LEU A 448 42.35 -5.41 19.75
CA LEU A 448 43.20 -4.87 20.81
C LEU A 448 43.15 -5.67 22.10
N GLU A 449 41.98 -6.20 22.47
CA GLU A 449 41.83 -7.07 23.64
C GLU A 449 42.45 -8.45 23.40
N GLU A 450 42.24 -9.05 22.24
CA GLU A 450 42.86 -10.33 21.87
C GLU A 450 44.40 -10.24 21.89
N ARG A 451 44.95 -9.11 21.46
CA ARG A 451 46.38 -8.82 21.63
C ARG A 451 46.77 -8.76 23.11
N LYS A 452 46.02 -8.04 23.95
CA LYS A 452 46.32 -7.93 25.39
C LYS A 452 46.23 -9.28 26.11
N SER A 453 45.31 -10.14 25.67
CA SER A 453 45.12 -11.49 26.18
C SER A 453 46.18 -12.48 25.68
N GLY A 454 46.99 -12.09 24.69
CA GLY A 454 48.07 -12.91 24.13
C GLY A 454 47.64 -13.88 23.03
N ASN A 455 46.41 -13.77 22.53
CA ASN A 455 45.89 -14.62 21.45
C ASN A 455 46.40 -14.19 20.07
N ILE A 456 46.82 -12.93 19.93
CA ILE A 456 47.38 -12.35 18.70
C ILE A 456 48.71 -11.67 19.02
N SER A 457 49.73 -11.87 18.17
CA SER A 457 51.01 -11.17 18.30
C SER A 457 50.92 -9.70 17.87
N GLU A 458 51.88 -8.86 18.29
CA GLU A 458 51.93 -7.46 17.83
C GLU A 458 52.18 -7.35 16.31
N ALA A 459 52.85 -8.34 15.71
CA ALA A 459 53.13 -8.37 14.28
C ALA A 459 51.89 -8.73 13.45
N ASP A 460 50.99 -9.57 13.97
CA ASP A 460 49.80 -10.05 13.26
C ASP A 460 48.61 -9.08 13.38
N MET A 461 48.68 -8.14 14.33
CA MET A 461 47.63 -7.17 14.61
C MET A 461 47.20 -6.36 13.36
N PRO A 462 48.10 -5.81 12.51
CA PRO A 462 47.69 -5.09 11.31
C PRO A 462 47.00 -5.99 10.28
N GLN A 463 47.38 -7.27 10.20
CA GLN A 463 46.77 -8.23 9.29
C GLN A 463 45.34 -8.53 9.73
N TRP A 464 45.13 -8.85 11.01
CA TRP A 464 43.79 -9.09 11.55
C TRP A 464 42.86 -7.88 11.39
N MET A 465 43.38 -6.66 11.61
CA MET A 465 42.59 -5.43 11.44
C MET A 465 42.06 -5.24 10.01
N ALA A 466 42.75 -5.76 9.00
CA ALA A 466 42.39 -5.62 7.59
C ALA A 466 41.69 -6.87 7.01
N ASP A 467 41.63 -7.96 7.77
CA ASP A 467 41.11 -9.24 7.30
C ASP A 467 39.57 -9.27 7.35
N GLN A 468 38.94 -9.29 6.16
CA GLN A 468 37.49 -9.31 6.01
C GLN A 468 36.87 -10.62 6.50
N GLU A 469 37.58 -11.74 6.39
CA GLU A 469 37.12 -13.04 6.88
C GLU A 469 37.03 -13.01 8.42
N GLN A 470 38.03 -12.43 9.08
CA GLN A 470 38.01 -12.28 10.55
C GLN A 470 36.93 -11.32 11.03
N LYS A 471 36.63 -10.26 10.27
CA LYS A 471 35.49 -9.37 10.55
C LYS A 471 34.15 -10.11 10.50
N VAL A 472 33.94 -10.93 9.47
CA VAL A 472 32.71 -11.75 9.36
C VAL A 472 32.63 -12.78 10.48
N LYS A 473 33.73 -13.48 10.80
CA LYS A 473 33.77 -14.44 11.93
C LYS A 473 33.42 -13.77 13.25
N PHE A 474 33.92 -12.55 13.48
CA PHE A 474 33.55 -11.76 14.65
C PHE A 474 32.05 -11.41 14.65
N GLU A 475 31.50 -11.00 13.50
CA GLU A 475 30.07 -10.69 13.37
C GLU A 475 29.17 -11.90 13.63
N MET A 476 29.54 -13.06 13.09
CA MET A 476 28.80 -14.31 13.31
C MET A 476 28.79 -14.70 14.78
N ASN A 477 29.96 -14.76 15.41
CA ASN A 477 30.11 -15.27 16.77
C ASN A 477 29.49 -14.35 17.84
N ASN A 478 29.45 -13.04 17.59
CA ASN A 478 28.94 -12.07 18.56
C ASN A 478 27.52 -11.63 18.23
N PHE A 479 27.34 -11.00 17.07
CA PHE A 479 26.07 -10.41 16.69
C PHE A 479 25.05 -11.46 16.27
N PHE A 480 25.38 -12.28 15.26
CA PHE A 480 24.40 -13.19 14.67
C PHE A 480 23.84 -14.17 15.72
N VAL A 481 24.70 -14.88 16.46
CA VAL A 481 24.27 -15.85 17.47
C VAL A 481 23.38 -15.20 18.55
N SER A 482 23.80 -14.06 19.12
CA SER A 482 23.09 -13.43 20.24
C SER A 482 21.81 -12.73 19.80
N ALA A 483 21.83 -12.06 18.65
CA ALA A 483 20.67 -11.39 18.10
C ALA A 483 19.61 -12.38 17.60
N ASN A 484 20.02 -13.52 17.02
CA ASN A 484 19.09 -14.55 16.53
C ASN A 484 18.34 -15.19 17.72
N ARG A 485 19.09 -15.49 18.79
CA ARG A 485 18.50 -15.90 20.08
C ARG A 485 17.53 -14.88 20.64
N THR A 486 17.86 -13.59 20.54
CA THR A 486 17.06 -12.52 21.16
C THR A 486 15.74 -12.27 20.42
N THR A 487 15.78 -12.22 19.09
CA THR A 487 14.61 -11.97 18.23
C THR A 487 13.63 -13.13 18.22
N SER A 488 14.12 -14.37 18.38
CA SER A 488 13.25 -15.55 18.54
C SER A 488 12.31 -15.46 19.77
N GLY A 489 12.70 -14.69 20.80
CA GLY A 489 11.98 -14.63 22.08
C GLY A 489 12.24 -15.81 23.03
N LYS A 490 12.92 -16.87 22.57
CA LYS A 490 13.18 -18.12 23.30
C LYS A 490 14.53 -18.11 24.05
N MET A 491 14.81 -17.07 24.84
CA MET A 491 16.16 -16.83 25.42
C MET A 491 16.86 -18.05 26.09
N THR A 492 16.12 -18.90 26.79
CA THR A 492 16.67 -20.07 27.51
C THR A 492 16.56 -21.39 26.74
N SER A 493 15.71 -21.41 25.71
CA SER A 493 15.32 -22.59 24.94
C SER A 493 15.62 -22.45 23.44
N PHE A 494 16.41 -21.45 23.06
CA PHE A 494 16.71 -21.14 21.67
C PHE A 494 17.47 -22.26 20.97
N CYS A 495 17.01 -22.59 19.78
CA CYS A 495 17.68 -23.41 18.77
C CYS A 495 17.43 -22.74 17.40
N PRO A 496 18.44 -22.56 16.54
CA PRO A 496 18.26 -21.98 15.21
C PRO A 496 17.68 -22.96 14.17
N VAL A 497 17.51 -24.24 14.54
CA VAL A 497 16.88 -25.25 13.67
C VAL A 497 15.38 -24.95 13.61
N LEU A 498 14.92 -24.50 12.44
CA LEU A 498 13.49 -24.28 12.19
C LEU A 498 12.74 -25.61 12.18
N THR A 499 11.54 -25.58 12.77
CA THR A 499 10.59 -26.69 12.75
C THR A 499 9.22 -26.20 12.32
N LYS A 500 8.35 -27.10 11.84
CA LYS A 500 6.96 -26.77 11.50
C LYS A 500 6.20 -26.17 12.68
N GLU A 501 6.57 -26.51 13.92
CA GLU A 501 5.95 -25.97 15.13
C GLU A 501 6.30 -24.49 15.40
N ASP A 502 7.36 -23.97 14.77
CA ASP A 502 7.71 -22.55 14.86
C ASP A 502 6.79 -21.66 14.00
N PHE A 503 6.15 -22.24 12.99
CA PHE A 503 5.18 -21.57 12.14
C PHE A 503 3.76 -21.68 12.71
N GLY A 504 3.21 -20.56 13.18
CA GLY A 504 1.83 -20.47 13.69
C GLY A 504 0.76 -20.29 12.61
N MET A 505 1.18 -20.00 11.38
CA MET A 505 0.37 -19.83 10.16
C MET A 505 1.28 -19.94 8.93
N GLU A 506 0.73 -19.71 7.74
CA GLU A 506 1.47 -19.79 6.48
C GLU A 506 2.71 -18.86 6.48
N PRO A 507 3.93 -19.37 6.21
CA PRO A 507 5.19 -18.59 6.14
C PRO A 507 5.08 -17.26 5.39
N SER A 508 4.38 -17.21 4.26
CA SER A 508 4.19 -16.01 3.43
C SER A 508 3.47 -14.88 4.17
N ARG A 509 2.55 -15.20 5.08
CA ARG A 509 1.84 -14.22 5.90
C ARG A 509 2.71 -13.69 7.03
N MET A 510 3.57 -14.55 7.58
CA MET A 510 4.48 -14.22 8.67
C MET A 510 5.73 -13.45 8.20
N LEU A 511 6.09 -13.55 6.92
CA LEU A 511 7.28 -12.92 6.34
C LEU A 511 7.28 -11.40 6.53
N LEU A 512 8.39 -10.87 7.04
CA LEU A 512 8.65 -9.43 7.12
C LEU A 512 9.28 -8.92 5.82
N THR A 513 8.45 -8.26 5.02
CA THR A 513 8.87 -7.64 3.75
C THR A 513 9.28 -6.19 3.95
N ASN A 514 10.04 -5.66 2.99
CA ASN A 514 10.41 -4.26 2.90
C ASN A 514 9.20 -3.33 2.99
N ALA A 515 8.11 -3.66 2.28
CA ALA A 515 6.87 -2.90 2.32
C ALA A 515 6.28 -2.81 3.73
N LYS A 516 6.14 -3.96 4.43
CA LYS A 516 5.59 -4.01 5.80
C LYS A 516 6.46 -3.22 6.78
N LEU A 517 7.78 -3.39 6.71
CA LEU A 517 8.73 -2.73 7.61
C LEU A 517 8.78 -1.22 7.38
N LYS A 518 8.80 -0.80 6.11
CA LYS A 518 8.78 0.61 5.72
C LYS A 518 7.48 1.29 6.15
N GLU A 519 6.33 0.65 5.92
CA GLU A 519 5.03 1.17 6.39
C GLU A 519 5.01 1.36 7.92
N ALA A 520 5.47 0.35 8.68
CA ALA A 520 5.54 0.43 10.14
C ALA A 520 6.47 1.56 10.62
N MET A 521 7.61 1.77 9.94
CA MET A 521 8.56 2.83 10.23
C MET A 521 8.00 4.22 9.87
N GLU A 522 7.37 4.36 8.71
CA GLU A 522 6.73 5.59 8.23
C GLU A 522 5.56 6.02 9.12
N LYS A 523 4.77 5.08 9.65
CA LYS A 523 3.73 5.39 10.66
C LYS A 523 4.32 6.12 11.86
N ILE A 524 5.49 5.70 12.35
CA ILE A 524 6.15 6.32 13.51
C ILE A 524 6.77 7.66 13.12
N GLU A 525 7.48 7.73 11.99
CA GLU A 525 8.09 8.97 11.48
C GLU A 525 7.04 10.04 11.16
N SER A 526 5.84 9.64 10.71
CA SER A 526 4.72 10.57 10.51
C SER A 526 4.27 11.25 11.80
N VAL A 527 4.51 10.62 12.96
CA VAL A 527 4.25 11.19 14.27
C VAL A 527 5.49 11.92 14.79
N ASP A 528 6.61 11.23 14.96
CA ASP A 528 7.91 11.76 15.43
C ASP A 528 8.86 11.95 14.23
N TYR A 529 8.65 13.03 13.47
CA TYR A 529 9.39 13.29 12.22
C TYR A 529 10.89 13.49 12.40
N GLN A 530 11.33 13.74 13.64
CA GLN A 530 12.73 13.98 13.96
C GLN A 530 13.50 12.69 14.24
N ILE A 531 12.85 11.52 14.23
CA ILE A 531 13.43 10.26 14.75
C ILE A 531 14.73 9.85 14.06
N PHE A 532 14.76 10.03 12.75
CA PHE A 532 15.92 9.72 11.91
C PHE A 532 16.70 10.96 11.47
N LEU A 533 16.35 12.15 11.98
CA LEU A 533 17.08 13.37 11.66
C LEU A 533 18.32 13.54 12.54
N ARG A 534 19.45 13.87 11.92
CA ARG A 534 20.75 14.12 12.53
C ARG A 534 21.29 15.46 12.05
N GLU A 535 22.17 16.06 12.85
CA GLU A 535 22.90 17.26 12.40
C GLU A 535 24.03 16.87 11.44
N GLY A 536 23.89 17.26 10.18
CA GLY A 536 24.98 17.28 9.20
C GLY A 536 25.64 18.67 9.16
N PHE A 537 26.85 18.75 8.62
CA PHE A 537 27.57 20.02 8.45
C PHE A 537 27.91 20.26 6.98
N TYR A 538 27.53 21.42 6.47
CA TYR A 538 27.82 21.89 5.12
C TYR A 538 28.98 22.89 5.12
N THR A 539 29.95 22.69 4.25
CA THR A 539 31.12 23.57 4.09
C THR A 539 31.28 23.94 2.63
N ASP A 540 31.43 25.24 2.39
CA ASP A 540 31.73 25.85 1.10
C ASP A 540 32.64 27.06 1.34
N MET A 541 33.94 26.86 1.13
CA MET A 541 34.95 27.89 1.44
C MET A 541 34.89 29.08 0.48
N ASP A 542 34.46 28.86 -0.77
CA ASP A 542 34.37 29.91 -1.79
C ASP A 542 33.18 30.85 -1.51
N ALA A 543 32.07 30.31 -0.97
CA ALA A 543 30.94 31.09 -0.46
C ALA A 543 31.11 31.59 0.99
N ASN A 544 32.28 31.39 1.60
CA ASN A 544 32.60 31.72 3.00
C ASN A 544 31.65 31.04 4.03
N VAL A 545 31.25 29.80 3.75
CA VAL A 545 30.50 28.90 4.63
C VAL A 545 31.47 27.89 5.23
N LYS A 546 31.92 28.12 6.46
CA LYS A 546 32.94 27.27 7.10
C LYS A 546 32.38 25.93 7.57
N SER A 547 31.21 25.97 8.21
CA SER A 547 30.52 24.79 8.74
C SER A 547 29.11 25.24 9.16
N GLU A 548 28.12 24.90 8.35
CA GLU A 548 26.72 25.23 8.57
C GLU A 548 25.94 23.96 8.93
N PRO A 549 25.29 23.88 10.11
CA PRO A 549 24.47 22.73 10.47
C PRO A 549 23.20 22.66 9.61
N TYR A 550 22.83 21.45 9.20
CA TYR A 550 21.55 21.17 8.55
C TYR A 550 20.99 19.83 9.02
N LEU A 551 19.68 19.63 8.87
CA LEU A 551 19.04 18.36 9.21
C LEU A 551 19.23 17.35 8.07
N LYS A 552 19.87 16.23 8.38
CA LYS A 552 20.10 15.09 7.51
C LYS A 552 19.30 13.89 8.00
N ARG A 553 18.55 13.23 7.11
CA ARG A 553 17.88 11.97 7.45
C ARG A 553 18.86 10.80 7.32
N VAL A 554 18.99 10.01 8.39
CA VAL A 554 19.81 8.80 8.44
C VAL A 554 18.93 7.63 8.85
N GLU A 555 18.55 6.82 7.86
CA GLU A 555 17.74 5.62 8.07
C GLU A 555 18.57 4.51 8.75
N PRO A 556 17.99 3.76 9.70
CA PRO A 556 18.67 2.61 10.29
C PRO A 556 18.71 1.43 9.31
N ASP A 557 19.78 0.65 9.36
CA ASP A 557 19.82 -0.65 8.70
C ASP A 557 18.95 -1.65 9.49
N ILE A 558 18.01 -2.30 8.81
CA ILE A 558 17.19 -3.39 9.34
C ILE A 558 17.82 -4.72 8.91
N ILE A 559 18.06 -5.61 9.88
CA ILE A 559 18.66 -6.93 9.67
C ILE A 559 17.65 -8.00 10.08
N LEU A 560 17.28 -8.87 9.14
CA LEU A 560 16.37 -9.99 9.32
C LEU A 560 17.16 -11.25 9.67
N LEU A 561 16.79 -11.87 10.79
CA LEU A 561 17.43 -13.08 11.28
C LEU A 561 16.62 -14.34 10.98
N PRO A 562 17.28 -15.48 10.70
CA PRO A 562 16.67 -16.73 10.25
C PRO A 562 15.95 -17.44 11.41
N ASN A 563 14.83 -16.86 11.85
CA ASN A 563 13.96 -17.44 12.86
C ASN A 563 12.51 -16.95 12.70
N CYS A 564 11.58 -17.71 13.28
CA CYS A 564 10.24 -17.27 13.58
C CYS A 564 10.21 -16.69 15.01
N GLY A 565 10.05 -15.39 15.12
CA GLY A 565 10.26 -14.67 16.37
C GLY A 565 9.11 -13.74 16.76
N MET A 566 9.15 -13.30 18.00
CA MET A 566 8.16 -12.40 18.62
C MET A 566 8.81 -11.15 19.25
N ARG A 567 10.11 -10.92 19.00
CA ARG A 567 10.82 -9.74 19.48
C ARG A 567 11.65 -9.09 18.39
N ALA A 568 11.69 -7.77 18.42
CA ALA A 568 12.67 -6.98 17.69
C ALA A 568 13.58 -6.26 18.70
N MET A 569 14.74 -5.81 18.23
CA MET A 569 15.67 -5.04 19.05
C MET A 569 16.39 -3.96 18.26
N MET A 570 16.67 -2.84 18.91
CA MET A 570 17.67 -1.89 18.46
C MET A 570 19.02 -2.34 19.01
N TRP A 571 19.90 -2.82 18.14
CA TRP A 571 21.22 -3.34 18.51
C TRP A 571 22.23 -2.22 18.80
N GLN A 572 22.29 -1.23 17.91
CA GLN A 572 23.16 -0.06 18.08
C GLN A 572 22.61 1.18 17.40
N GLU A 573 22.90 2.33 17.99
CA GLU A 573 22.44 3.64 17.55
C GLU A 573 23.20 4.20 16.33
N CYS A 574 24.41 3.73 16.07
CA CYS A 574 25.20 4.10 14.91
C CYS A 574 26.19 2.98 14.51
N GLY A 575 26.58 2.94 13.24
CA GLY A 575 27.47 1.93 12.66
C GLY A 575 28.94 2.10 13.01
N GLY A 576 29.34 3.26 13.51
CA GLY A 576 30.73 3.55 13.88
C GLY A 576 30.88 4.70 14.88
N ILE A 577 32.04 5.38 14.85
CA ILE A 577 32.33 6.51 15.75
C ILE A 577 31.47 7.73 15.38
N LYS A 578 31.21 7.93 14.08
CA LYS A 578 30.39 9.05 13.62
C LYS A 578 28.90 8.77 13.85
N VAL A 579 28.22 9.77 14.40
CA VAL A 579 26.79 9.72 14.76
C VAL A 579 25.89 9.76 13.52
N ASP A 580 26.42 10.21 12.38
CA ASP A 580 25.73 10.27 11.08
C ASP A 580 25.72 8.94 10.31
N SER A 581 26.15 7.84 10.95
CA SER A 581 26.08 6.49 10.38
C SER A 581 24.79 5.76 10.78
N PRO A 582 24.23 4.88 9.92
CA PRO A 582 23.00 4.13 10.22
C PRO A 582 23.06 3.36 11.55
N GLY A 583 21.96 3.41 12.30
CA GLY A 583 21.72 2.48 13.42
C GLY A 583 21.41 1.07 12.91
N ARG A 584 21.24 0.11 13.83
CA ARG A 584 20.89 -1.29 13.49
C ARG A 584 19.67 -1.75 14.23
N PHE A 585 18.60 -2.01 13.50
CA PHE A 585 17.41 -2.67 14.01
C PHE A 585 17.43 -4.12 13.56
N VAL A 586 17.02 -5.01 14.45
CA VAL A 586 17.09 -6.45 14.21
C VAL A 586 15.71 -7.04 14.44
N PHE A 587 15.24 -7.76 13.44
CA PHE A 587 13.93 -8.39 13.40
C PHE A 587 14.07 -9.87 13.04
N PRO A 588 13.12 -10.72 13.44
CA PRO A 588 13.03 -12.07 12.90
C PRO A 588 12.59 -12.01 11.43
N MET A 589 12.97 -13.00 10.62
CA MET A 589 12.51 -13.13 9.23
C MET A 589 10.99 -13.32 9.17
N PHE A 590 10.46 -14.09 10.12
CA PHE A 590 9.03 -14.39 10.23
C PHE A 590 8.51 -13.98 11.61
N THR A 591 7.33 -13.39 11.67
CA THR A 591 6.64 -13.05 12.92
C THR A 591 5.13 -13.25 12.79
N PHE A 592 4.51 -13.66 13.88
CA PHE A 592 3.06 -13.65 14.06
C PHE A 592 2.61 -12.63 15.11
N ASP A 593 3.56 -11.89 15.72
CA ASP A 593 3.29 -10.79 16.65
C ASP A 593 3.12 -9.46 15.89
N ASP A 594 2.74 -8.41 16.61
CA ASP A 594 2.44 -7.09 16.09
C ASP A 594 3.72 -6.35 15.66
N LEU A 595 3.88 -6.17 14.34
CA LEU A 595 5.01 -5.47 13.74
C LEU A 595 5.06 -3.99 14.14
N ASP A 596 3.93 -3.30 14.21
CA ASP A 596 3.89 -1.88 14.57
C ASP A 596 4.42 -1.70 16.00
N LYS A 597 4.01 -2.59 16.92
CA LYS A 597 4.53 -2.61 18.30
C LYS A 597 6.04 -2.89 18.36
N MET A 598 6.53 -3.83 17.56
CA MET A 598 7.97 -4.12 17.48
C MET A 598 8.77 -2.92 16.97
N MET A 599 8.28 -2.26 15.91
CA MET A 599 8.94 -1.10 15.34
C MET A 599 8.94 0.09 16.31
N ILE A 600 7.82 0.36 17.00
CA ILE A 600 7.73 1.40 18.04
C ILE A 600 8.76 1.14 19.15
N TYR A 601 8.95 -0.12 19.56
CA TYR A 601 9.96 -0.48 20.55
C TYR A 601 11.39 -0.15 20.06
N CYS A 602 11.75 -0.56 18.84
CA CYS A 602 13.06 -0.26 18.24
C CYS A 602 13.29 1.25 18.14
N CYS A 603 12.32 1.99 17.62
CA CYS A 603 12.33 3.45 17.50
C CYS A 603 12.48 4.17 18.85
N GLY A 604 11.74 3.73 19.88
CA GLY A 604 11.88 4.27 21.23
C GLY A 604 13.26 3.98 21.84
N ALA A 605 13.76 2.75 21.68
CA ALA A 605 15.08 2.39 22.18
C ALA A 605 16.18 3.21 21.46
N PHE A 606 16.02 3.40 20.15
CA PHE A 606 16.90 4.22 19.32
C PHE A 606 16.93 5.67 19.77
N ARG A 607 15.77 6.29 19.99
CA ARG A 607 15.67 7.67 20.51
C ARG A 607 16.43 7.87 21.81
N TRP A 608 16.37 6.90 22.71
CA TRP A 608 17.09 6.95 23.97
C TRP A 608 18.61 6.87 23.79
N GLU A 609 19.10 5.96 22.96
CA GLU A 609 20.54 5.69 22.86
C GLU A 609 21.27 6.69 21.96
N ILE A 610 20.63 7.20 20.90
CA ILE A 610 21.27 8.19 20.03
C ILE A 610 21.57 9.50 20.77
N CYS A 611 20.63 10.01 21.57
CA CYS A 611 20.85 11.23 22.36
C CYS A 611 21.98 11.03 23.38
N ARG A 612 22.11 9.82 23.94
CA ARG A 612 23.21 9.46 24.84
C ARG A 612 24.56 9.47 24.11
N LYS A 613 24.59 9.00 22.85
CA LYS A 613 25.79 9.03 22.01
C LYS A 613 26.20 10.45 21.62
N GLU A 614 25.24 11.29 21.22
CA GLU A 614 25.46 12.70 20.84
C GLU A 614 26.06 13.52 21.98
N GLN A 615 25.59 13.32 23.22
CA GLN A 615 26.08 14.05 24.39
C GLN A 615 27.39 13.48 24.98
N GLY A 616 27.82 12.30 24.53
CA GLY A 616 29.04 11.64 25.02
C GLY A 616 29.06 11.49 26.54
N SER A 617 30.16 11.88 27.19
CA SER A 617 30.34 11.74 28.65
C SER A 617 29.41 12.63 29.50
N ARG A 618 28.71 13.59 28.88
CA ARG A 618 27.82 14.54 29.58
C ARG A 618 26.34 14.17 29.46
N TRP A 619 26.02 12.96 28.99
CA TRP A 619 24.64 12.52 28.80
C TRP A 619 23.77 12.55 30.06
N ASN A 620 24.38 12.50 31.26
CA ASN A 620 23.70 12.56 32.56
C ASN A 620 23.80 13.93 33.25
N ASP A 621 24.38 14.93 32.58
CA ASP A 621 24.47 16.29 33.09
C ASP A 621 23.11 16.97 32.94
N ILE A 622 22.57 17.51 34.03
CA ILE A 622 21.29 18.25 34.05
C ILE A 622 21.38 19.53 33.19
N GLY A 623 22.59 20.04 32.96
CA GLY A 623 22.82 21.15 32.03
C GLY A 623 22.73 20.76 30.55
N SER A 624 22.72 19.47 30.22
CA SER A 624 22.60 18.99 28.84
C SER A 624 21.12 18.95 28.41
N ASP A 625 20.80 19.70 27.36
CA ASP A 625 19.45 19.80 26.82
C ASP A 625 19.13 18.62 25.88
N CYS A 626 18.95 17.40 26.42
CA CYS A 626 18.66 16.21 25.62
C CYS A 626 17.57 15.31 26.24
N LEU A 627 16.96 14.45 25.41
CA LEU A 627 15.89 13.55 25.81
C LEU A 627 16.28 12.65 27.00
N THR A 628 17.47 12.05 26.90
CA THR A 628 17.96 11.05 27.85
C THR A 628 18.27 11.66 29.21
N SER A 629 18.89 12.84 29.26
CA SER A 629 19.17 13.56 30.51
C SER A 629 17.87 13.97 31.21
N ASP A 630 16.91 14.55 30.48
CA ASP A 630 15.63 15.00 31.02
C ASP A 630 14.81 13.82 31.60
N PHE A 631 14.73 12.69 30.90
CA PHE A 631 14.05 11.50 31.42
C PHE A 631 14.82 10.83 32.57
N TYR A 632 16.15 10.84 32.54
CA TYR A 632 16.97 10.31 33.62
C TYR A 632 16.76 11.10 34.92
N ASP A 633 16.77 12.43 34.84
CA ASP A 633 16.46 13.32 35.97
C ASP A 633 15.04 13.06 36.48
N TYR A 634 14.07 12.99 35.56
CA TYR A 634 12.67 12.69 35.88
C TYR A 634 12.52 11.38 36.66
N PHE A 635 13.06 10.26 36.14
CA PHE A 635 12.96 8.95 36.80
C PHE A 635 13.75 8.87 38.11
N THR A 636 14.82 9.66 38.26
CA THR A 636 15.62 9.70 39.49
C THR A 636 14.89 10.48 40.59
N PHE A 637 14.28 11.63 40.25
CA PHE A 637 13.74 12.58 41.22
C PHE A 637 12.20 12.66 41.28
N TYR A 638 11.47 11.76 40.59
CA TYR A 638 10.00 11.76 40.56
C TYR A 638 9.33 11.84 41.96
N ARG A 639 9.94 11.24 42.99
CA ARG A 639 9.43 11.30 44.38
C ARG A 639 9.36 12.72 44.93
N LYS A 640 10.34 13.55 44.60
CA LYS A 640 10.46 14.96 45.03
C LYS A 640 9.76 15.94 44.07
N ASN A 641 9.36 15.49 42.88
CA ASN A 641 8.68 16.32 41.90
C ASN A 641 7.32 16.80 42.43
N LYS A 642 7.13 18.13 42.50
CA LYS A 642 5.90 18.78 42.99
C LYS A 642 4.78 18.79 41.94
N GLU A 643 5.10 18.58 40.67
CA GLU A 643 4.12 18.51 39.58
C GLU A 643 3.42 17.14 39.48
N LEU A 644 3.88 16.13 40.23
CA LEU A 644 3.27 14.81 40.27
C LEU A 644 2.34 14.63 41.48
N SER A 645 1.13 14.16 41.23
CA SER A 645 0.21 13.67 42.26
C SER A 645 0.76 12.40 42.93
N ALA A 646 0.25 12.06 44.12
CA ALA A 646 0.63 10.84 44.83
C ALA A 646 0.37 9.57 43.98
N GLU A 647 -0.75 9.55 43.26
CA GLU A 647 -1.11 8.47 42.33
C GLU A 647 -0.10 8.34 41.18
N ASN A 648 0.27 9.46 40.54
CA ASN A 648 1.23 9.43 39.44
C ASN A 648 2.63 9.02 39.91
N LYS A 649 3.03 9.34 41.14
CA LYS A 649 4.30 8.84 41.72
C LYS A 649 4.30 7.32 41.87
N GLU A 650 3.19 6.71 42.28
CA GLU A 650 3.08 5.24 42.32
C GLU A 650 3.04 4.62 40.91
N LYS A 651 2.44 5.29 39.92
CA LYS A 651 2.50 4.84 38.51
C LYS A 651 3.94 4.80 37.98
N VAL A 652 4.74 5.84 38.22
CA VAL A 652 6.17 5.86 37.83
C VAL A 652 6.96 4.77 38.53
N LYS A 653 6.71 4.55 39.83
CA LYS A 653 7.34 3.46 40.59
C LYS A 653 6.97 2.08 40.03
N SER A 654 5.71 1.87 39.67
CA SER A 654 5.23 0.64 39.02
C SER A 654 5.87 0.43 37.66
N LEU A 655 5.96 1.48 36.84
CA LEU A 655 6.63 1.47 35.54
C LEU A 655 8.09 1.01 35.69
N LEU A 656 8.88 1.67 36.54
CA LEU A 656 10.29 1.33 36.79
C LEU A 656 10.43 -0.11 37.28
N LYS A 657 9.56 -0.56 38.20
CA LYS A 657 9.56 -1.95 38.67
C LYS A 657 9.29 -2.93 37.54
N SER A 658 8.27 -2.67 36.72
CA SER A 658 7.91 -3.51 35.56
C SER A 658 8.98 -3.53 34.47
N SER A 659 9.84 -2.51 34.42
CA SER A 659 10.98 -2.39 33.52
C SER A 659 12.30 -2.84 34.15
N ARG A 660 12.26 -3.56 35.28
CA ARG A 660 13.45 -4.06 36.00
C ARG A 660 14.46 -2.96 36.36
N ASN A 661 13.95 -1.75 36.63
CA ASN A 661 14.72 -0.52 36.84
C ASN A 661 15.61 -0.08 35.66
N ASN A 662 15.42 -0.66 34.48
CA ASN A 662 16.03 -0.16 33.25
C ASN A 662 15.22 1.05 32.76
N MET A 663 15.84 2.24 32.81
CA MET A 663 15.19 3.50 32.43
C MET A 663 14.89 3.58 30.94
N ARG A 664 15.71 2.96 30.08
CA ARG A 664 15.41 2.83 28.64
C ARG A 664 14.11 2.06 28.44
N GLU A 665 13.97 0.91 29.09
CA GLU A 665 12.75 0.08 29.04
C GLU A 665 11.53 0.76 29.68
N ALA A 666 11.74 1.70 30.62
CA ALA A 666 10.66 2.54 31.14
C ALA A 666 10.25 3.62 30.13
N PHE A 667 11.24 4.24 29.48
CA PHE A 667 11.02 5.24 28.43
C PHE A 667 10.31 4.66 27.21
N THR A 668 10.73 3.50 26.69
CA THR A 668 10.09 2.90 25.50
C THR A 668 8.60 2.63 25.68
N LYS A 669 8.18 2.25 26.90
CA LYS A 669 6.75 2.12 27.24
C LYS A 669 6.01 3.46 27.19
N GLN A 670 6.63 4.54 27.65
CA GLN A 670 6.05 5.88 27.56
C GLN A 670 6.06 6.42 26.12
N TYR A 671 7.11 6.13 25.35
CA TYR A 671 7.17 6.43 23.93
C TYR A 671 6.07 5.68 23.14
N THR A 672 5.77 4.44 23.51
CA THR A 672 4.65 3.69 22.92
C THR A 672 3.32 4.40 23.18
N ILE A 673 3.12 4.94 24.38
CA ILE A 673 1.92 5.72 24.70
C ILE A 673 1.89 7.05 23.94
N TRP A 674 3.05 7.69 23.75
CA TRP A 674 3.20 8.92 22.98
C TRP A 674 2.73 8.74 21.53
N ILE A 675 3.24 7.71 20.86
CA ILE A 675 2.92 7.41 19.45
C ILE A 675 1.47 6.96 19.29
N ASN A 676 0.98 6.02 20.11
CA ASN A 676 -0.33 5.41 19.90
C ASN A 676 -1.52 6.23 20.43
N PHE A 677 -1.32 7.04 21.47
CA PHE A 677 -2.43 7.72 22.17
C PHE A 677 -2.31 9.24 22.18
N GLU A 678 -1.16 9.78 22.61
CA GLU A 678 -1.01 11.23 22.76
C GLU A 678 -1.06 11.94 21.39
N ALA A 679 -0.48 11.33 20.35
CA ALA A 679 -0.57 11.82 18.98
C ALA A 679 -2.03 11.93 18.48
N GLN A 680 -2.92 11.05 18.96
CA GLN A 680 -4.35 11.06 18.62
C GLN A 680 -5.18 11.96 19.56
N GLY A 681 -4.55 12.73 20.44
CA GLY A 681 -5.22 13.58 21.43
C GLY A 681 -5.75 12.81 22.65
N SER A 682 -5.46 11.51 22.77
CA SER A 682 -5.81 10.71 23.96
C SER A 682 -4.73 10.87 25.03
N ILE A 683 -5.00 11.75 25.98
CA ILE A 683 -4.03 12.13 27.02
C ILE A 683 -3.91 11.02 28.08
N ARG A 684 -2.73 10.39 28.15
CA ARG A 684 -2.44 9.27 29.06
C ARG A 684 -1.16 9.44 29.87
N LEU A 685 -0.21 10.23 29.36
CA LEU A 685 1.02 10.55 30.06
C LEU A 685 0.79 11.59 31.13
N ASN A 686 1.65 11.62 32.14
CA ASN A 686 1.62 12.71 33.11
C ASN A 686 2.30 13.98 32.55
N LYS A 687 2.04 15.13 33.18
CA LYS A 687 2.49 16.44 32.68
C LYS A 687 4.02 16.50 32.47
N PRO A 688 4.88 16.07 33.42
CA PRO A 688 6.33 16.04 33.19
C PRO A 688 6.76 15.18 31.99
N GLU A 689 6.26 13.94 31.87
CA GLU A 689 6.62 13.05 30.75
C GLU A 689 6.23 13.65 29.41
N ARG A 690 5.02 14.20 29.33
CA ARG A 690 4.53 14.88 28.12
C ARG A 690 5.38 16.06 27.74
N ASN A 691 5.80 16.87 28.71
CA ASN A 691 6.63 18.04 28.43
C ASN A 691 7.99 17.63 27.85
N ILE A 692 8.59 16.55 28.38
CA ILE A 692 9.88 16.03 27.89
C ILE A 692 9.71 15.47 26.46
N LEU A 693 8.70 14.64 26.22
CA LEU A 693 8.45 14.07 24.89
C LEU A 693 8.07 15.12 23.86
N ASN A 694 7.25 16.12 24.20
CA ASN A 694 6.90 17.18 23.26
C ASN A 694 8.13 18.02 22.86
N LYS A 695 9.06 18.24 23.80
CA LYS A 695 10.30 18.99 23.58
C LYS A 695 11.27 18.27 22.65
N HIS A 696 11.40 16.95 22.75
CA HIS A 696 12.47 16.17 22.08
C HIS A 696 11.98 15.16 21.02
N CYS A 697 10.71 14.76 21.08
CA CYS A 697 10.01 13.89 20.13
C CYS A 697 8.80 14.65 19.56
N THR A 698 9.03 15.87 19.06
CA THR A 698 7.95 16.76 18.65
C THR A 698 7.14 16.18 17.51
N PHE A 699 5.82 16.33 17.61
CA PHE A 699 4.91 15.87 16.57
C PHE A 699 5.15 16.58 15.22
N SER A 700 4.94 15.86 14.12
CA SER A 700 4.87 16.48 12.79
C SER A 700 3.70 17.48 12.72
N LYS A 701 3.75 18.39 11.75
CA LYS A 701 2.77 19.47 11.57
C LYS A 701 1.33 18.96 11.56
N ALA A 702 1.06 17.84 10.88
CA ALA A 702 -0.29 17.26 10.79
C ALA A 702 -0.84 16.89 12.18
N TYR A 703 0.00 16.33 13.04
CA TYR A 703 -0.39 15.95 14.41
C TYR A 703 -0.40 17.15 15.35
N ARG A 704 0.53 18.11 15.19
CA ARG A 704 0.51 19.38 15.93
C ARG A 704 -0.79 20.15 15.70
N THR A 705 -1.25 20.27 14.45
CA THR A 705 -2.53 20.93 14.14
C THR A 705 -3.71 20.26 14.82
N LYS A 706 -3.72 18.93 14.94
CA LYS A 706 -4.79 18.18 15.64
C LYS A 706 -4.84 18.49 17.14
N VAL A 707 -3.68 18.55 17.81
CA VAL A 707 -3.61 18.73 19.27
C VAL A 707 -3.45 20.19 19.71
N ALA A 708 -3.26 21.13 18.76
CA ALA A 708 -3.01 22.55 19.03
C ALA A 708 -4.12 23.23 19.86
N ASN A 709 -5.38 22.83 19.67
CA ASN A 709 -6.52 23.38 20.41
C ASN A 709 -6.54 22.97 21.89
N HIS A 710 -5.71 22.01 22.29
CA HIS A 710 -5.67 21.55 23.66
C HIS A 710 -4.63 22.36 24.47
N PRO A 711 -5.02 23.03 25.58
CA PRO A 711 -4.14 23.96 26.33
C PRO A 711 -2.81 23.36 26.81
N MET A 712 -2.74 22.04 26.92
CA MET A 712 -1.53 21.32 27.34
C MET A 712 -0.43 21.26 26.27
N TYR A 713 -0.72 21.55 24.99
CA TYR A 713 0.27 21.52 23.89
C TYR A 713 0.56 22.89 23.29
N GLU A 714 -0.37 23.85 23.40
CA GLU A 714 -0.31 25.18 22.75
C GLU A 714 1.04 25.90 22.95
N GLN A 715 1.49 26.05 24.20
CA GLN A 715 2.74 26.76 24.52
C GLN A 715 3.99 26.07 23.97
N LEU A 716 3.99 24.73 23.95
CA LEU A 716 5.15 23.95 23.51
C LEU A 716 5.25 23.94 21.97
N ILE A 717 4.11 23.79 21.29
CA ILE A 717 4.01 23.88 19.83
C ILE A 717 4.47 25.25 19.33
N SER A 718 3.99 26.33 19.96
CA SER A 718 4.37 27.70 19.58
C SER A 718 5.89 27.93 19.69
N ARG A 719 6.52 27.44 20.76
CA ARG A 719 7.99 27.54 20.92
C ARG A 719 8.75 26.77 19.85
N HIS A 720 8.27 25.59 19.49
CA HIS A 720 8.87 24.78 18.44
C HIS A 720 8.76 25.46 17.07
N GLU A 721 7.59 25.99 16.71
CA GLU A 721 7.37 26.71 15.44
C GLU A 721 8.27 27.92 15.29
N ILE A 722 8.47 28.69 16.37
CA ILE A 722 9.40 29.83 16.36
C ILE A 722 10.84 29.35 16.09
N LYS A 723 11.30 28.29 16.76
CA LYS A 723 12.65 27.74 16.55
C LYS A 723 12.85 27.24 15.12
N CYS A 724 11.91 26.46 14.58
CA CYS A 724 12.00 25.95 13.21
C CYS A 724 11.98 27.07 12.17
N SER A 725 11.14 28.10 12.37
CA SER A 725 11.10 29.29 11.49
C SER A 725 12.42 30.07 11.50
N GLN A 726 13.05 30.23 12.68
CA GLN A 726 14.36 30.87 12.79
C GLN A 726 15.44 30.06 12.05
N ALA A 727 15.51 28.75 12.29
CA ALA A 727 16.46 27.86 11.63
C ALA A 727 16.26 27.84 10.09
N LEU A 728 15.00 27.81 9.63
CA LEU A 728 14.68 27.81 8.20
C LEU A 728 15.10 29.11 7.51
N ASN A 729 14.85 30.26 8.13
CA ASN A 729 15.27 31.55 7.59
C ASN A 729 16.80 31.69 7.56
N HIS A 730 17.48 31.15 8.58
CA HIS A 730 18.94 31.12 8.63
C HIS A 730 19.52 30.25 7.51
N LEU A 731 19.08 28.99 7.39
CA LEU A 731 19.55 28.07 6.35
C LEU A 731 19.25 28.60 4.94
N LYS A 732 18.07 29.19 4.72
CA LYS A 732 17.73 29.86 3.46
C LYS A 732 18.71 30.99 3.11
N THR A 733 19.08 31.82 4.10
CA THR A 733 20.04 32.91 3.90
C THR A 733 21.42 32.40 3.50
N ILE A 734 21.83 31.23 4.02
CA ILE A 734 23.09 30.59 3.65
C ILE A 734 23.02 30.04 2.22
N ILE A 735 21.95 29.34 1.87
CA ILE A 735 21.72 28.82 0.52
C ILE A 735 21.72 29.96 -0.51
N ASP A 736 20.96 31.02 -0.27
CA ASP A 736 20.92 32.21 -1.14
C ASP A 736 22.31 32.85 -1.32
N ARG A 737 23.18 32.77 -0.31
CA ARG A 737 24.57 33.30 -0.38
C ARG A 737 25.44 32.42 -1.27
N VAL A 738 25.33 31.10 -1.14
CA VAL A 738 26.08 30.14 -1.95
C VAL A 738 25.69 30.28 -3.42
N GLU A 739 24.39 30.30 -3.72
CA GLU A 739 23.89 30.41 -5.10
C GLU A 739 24.28 31.75 -5.76
N LYS A 740 24.31 32.84 -5.00
CA LYS A 740 24.78 34.16 -5.50
C LYS A 740 26.26 34.19 -5.85
N ASN A 741 27.06 33.31 -5.25
CA ASN A 741 28.49 33.17 -5.54
C ASN A 741 28.75 32.06 -6.57
N GLU A 742 27.74 31.66 -7.34
CA GLU A 742 27.80 30.58 -8.35
C GLU A 742 28.13 29.19 -7.75
N GLY A 743 27.97 29.01 -6.44
CA GLY A 743 28.16 27.74 -5.74
C GLY A 743 26.95 26.81 -5.90
N VAL A 744 27.20 25.49 -5.82
CA VAL A 744 26.17 24.46 -5.92
C VAL A 744 25.85 23.88 -4.55
N VAL A 745 24.62 24.09 -4.08
CA VAL A 745 24.13 23.51 -2.82
C VAL A 745 23.69 22.05 -3.04
N PRO A 746 24.22 21.08 -2.28
CA PRO A 746 23.79 19.68 -2.34
C PRO A 746 22.31 19.50 -2.00
N ASP A 747 21.65 18.55 -2.67
CA ASP A 747 20.21 18.30 -2.47
C ASP A 747 19.88 17.91 -1.03
N GLU A 748 20.79 17.22 -0.33
CA GLU A 748 20.64 16.85 1.08
C GLU A 748 20.51 18.08 2.00
N VAL A 749 21.22 19.17 1.69
CA VAL A 749 21.13 20.44 2.45
C VAL A 749 19.80 21.14 2.17
N LYS A 750 19.31 21.09 0.91
CA LYS A 750 18.00 21.63 0.52
C LYS A 750 16.85 20.85 1.18
N GLN A 751 16.95 19.52 1.25
CA GLN A 751 16.01 18.67 1.97
C GLN A 751 15.95 19.02 3.46
N GLY A 752 17.08 19.43 4.05
CA GLY A 752 17.15 20.03 5.39
C GLY A 752 16.13 21.14 5.64
N MET A 753 15.81 21.95 4.62
CA MET A 753 14.77 22.97 4.73
C MET A 753 13.36 22.39 4.79
N GLU A 754 13.09 21.30 4.06
CA GLU A 754 11.77 20.65 4.08
C GLU A 754 11.50 20.01 5.43
N TYR A 755 12.51 19.41 6.07
CA TYR A 755 12.38 18.88 7.43
C TYR A 755 12.06 19.98 8.46
N LEU A 756 12.56 21.20 8.27
CA LEU A 756 12.20 22.34 9.14
C LEU A 756 10.77 22.87 8.91
N LYS A 757 10.10 22.47 7.82
CA LYS A 757 8.69 22.81 7.52
C LYS A 757 7.69 21.75 8.00
N MET A 758 8.17 20.52 8.23
CA MET A 758 7.42 19.44 8.91
C MET A 758 7.14 19.82 10.36
#